data_AF-A0A2E7G0E4-F1
#
_entry.id   AF-A0A2E7G0E4-F1
#
_cell.length_a   1.000
_cell.length_b   1.000
_cell.length_c   1.000
_cell.angle_alpha   90.00
_cell.angle_beta   90.00
_cell.angle_gamma   90.00
#
_symmetry.space_group_name_H-M   'P 1'
#
loop_
_entity.id
_entity.type
_entity.pdbx_description
1 polymer ?
#
loop_
_entity_poly.entity_id
_entity_poly.type
_entity_poly.pdbx_seq_one_letter_code
_entity_poly.pdbx_strand_id
1 'polypeptide(L)'
;MSADPERFEARIDALRKRGFDVDLPTGELASERMLLLEQQVEYAANVRAKVLDLPEHRQSERSRFLSLLSDPKQASSVDIELSGLLRKHRPWVIVAERSKIKWSDEGRSVELARILERLDSVDDEIVLASPRIVSMIEEVAPMREISPVIDEIERRGVQRSEALHGMVEMLEQRGWDTSSIFKGNTRQRFTEAERLRELDQLLGQCQRRVETEIRPFSAEIAERLLGALTVAQESVDEDNLVSVSLEISSNSADLENRLQVVEQRFSSWKVQGFQLAVDLPLLPSEMLRWEAQMPGIAKKIEDTHGIWMQMEIHLLQWPEFRKLAERTRGHLDAIGSLDVLLQGLVAKTESARESCKAKLDVWSSYGIDVEKWVSFVETEPRAVLEELDEHQNLMDVIMPLIEKLEELDTSIKGKMEVSKWLEDLRHSNAGFSTVQDAEEWLTIAMMRVHRHRDFLDRARGELASLWPNELDSGALDLAEYERAVSEIESKGELSASFGLERRSQIIDNRMGQVSDKLEEEFEQWRQVGWDVAGLYEMLVSDPVKLGLDLPSIRESMDVQKSRVRRLSGLPWGLNVRLAEKVLADLMRPEKLVLIDHDYQDIMLQLSEESDASDPNFVFNGFEPNQPKAIIEKRLPVLIPADKKEVVSPSAVTEGLSRNDSEAKVLAVAQSVVESISQKGGGGVNSVAKSNSPKKKITREKVTKVIKSEIGSKSVVVPQKDAIPISDSKRLSSLLGIEKNEDLEKMLRPPLDVRVQRLVRLAMLLERGDSAKHQLLWGKLETIAKKLEKWTGERLARRRESGGAGLLKDAVVLGERLQDIPGPGLMIPLNSDQYILPTHDDVEGLSNALTRLERSVMLPSALVKSEIAVEV
;
A
#
# COMPACT_ATOMS: atom_id res chain seq x y z
N MET A 1 87.76 95.53 -52.37
CA MET A 1 86.94 96.25 -53.38
C MET A 1 85.57 96.44 -52.76
N SER A 2 84.93 97.60 -52.90
CA SER A 2 83.57 97.80 -52.37
C SER A 2 82.56 96.97 -53.18
N ALA A 3 81.64 96.31 -52.49
CA ALA A 3 80.53 95.61 -53.12
C ALA A 3 79.35 96.58 -53.23
N ASP A 4 78.80 96.78 -54.43
CA ASP A 4 77.61 97.62 -54.65
C ASP A 4 76.36 96.86 -54.12
N PRO A 5 75.70 97.29 -53.03
CA PRO A 5 74.58 96.54 -52.45
C PRO A 5 73.39 96.45 -53.41
N GLU A 6 73.11 97.53 -54.15
CA GLU A 6 72.03 97.62 -55.15
C GLU A 6 72.09 96.50 -56.20
N ARG A 7 73.30 96.04 -56.56
CA ARG A 7 73.49 94.95 -57.54
C ARG A 7 73.20 93.57 -56.96
N PHE A 8 73.33 93.38 -55.65
CA PHE A 8 72.94 92.14 -54.98
C PHE A 8 71.44 92.10 -54.72
N GLU A 9 70.84 93.24 -54.32
CA GLU A 9 69.39 93.39 -54.17
C GLU A 9 68.67 93.10 -55.50
N ALA A 10 69.10 93.72 -56.61
CA ALA A 10 68.52 93.48 -57.93
C ALA A 10 68.62 92.02 -58.42
N ARG A 11 69.66 91.28 -58.01
CA ARG A 11 69.82 89.84 -58.32
C ARG A 11 68.90 88.99 -57.44
N ILE A 12 68.83 89.26 -56.13
CA ILE A 12 67.94 88.55 -55.22
C ILE A 12 66.47 88.79 -55.56
N ASP A 13 66.10 89.99 -55.98
CA ASP A 13 64.75 90.28 -56.49
C ASP A 13 64.41 89.47 -57.75
N ALA A 14 65.38 89.17 -58.62
CA ALA A 14 65.17 88.28 -59.75
C ALA A 14 64.96 86.81 -59.32
N LEU A 15 65.67 86.35 -58.27
CA LEU A 15 65.48 85.01 -57.70
C LEU A 15 64.13 84.89 -56.96
N ARG A 16 63.73 85.92 -56.21
CA ARG A 16 62.41 86.03 -55.56
C ARG A 16 61.27 86.06 -56.58
N LYS A 17 61.42 86.78 -57.70
CA LYS A 17 60.49 86.75 -58.84
C LYS A 17 60.41 85.37 -59.53
N ARG A 18 61.44 84.53 -59.40
CA ARG A 18 61.44 83.11 -59.82
C ARG A 18 60.77 82.19 -58.79
N GLY A 19 60.33 82.72 -57.65
CA GLY A 19 59.60 82.01 -56.61
C GLY A 19 60.49 81.15 -55.72
N PHE A 20 61.61 81.71 -55.25
CA PHE A 20 62.47 81.16 -54.21
C PHE A 20 62.61 82.16 -53.06
N ASP A 21 62.61 81.68 -51.82
CA ASP A 21 62.87 82.50 -50.64
C ASP A 21 64.39 82.59 -50.38
N VAL A 22 64.88 83.81 -50.25
CA VAL A 22 66.31 84.14 -50.36
C VAL A 22 66.66 85.35 -49.49
N ASP A 23 67.65 85.17 -48.62
CA ASP A 23 68.25 86.21 -47.77
C ASP A 23 69.40 86.96 -48.47
N LEU A 24 69.66 88.20 -48.04
CA LEU A 24 70.84 88.97 -48.43
C LEU A 24 72.12 88.42 -47.77
N PRO A 25 73.13 87.95 -48.54
CA PRO A 25 74.36 87.39 -47.97
C PRO A 25 75.28 88.50 -47.44
N THR A 26 75.40 88.62 -46.12
CA THR A 26 76.25 89.62 -45.46
C THR A 26 77.67 89.11 -45.15
N GLY A 27 78.63 90.05 -45.06
CA GLY A 27 80.04 89.80 -44.71
C GLY A 27 81.02 89.88 -45.89
N GLU A 28 82.31 89.75 -45.61
CA GLU A 28 83.39 89.95 -46.61
C GLU A 28 83.36 88.93 -47.76
N LEU A 29 82.72 87.77 -47.55
CA LEU A 29 82.53 86.69 -48.54
C LEU A 29 81.18 86.77 -49.27
N ALA A 30 80.50 87.92 -49.29
CA ALA A 30 79.18 88.10 -49.87
C ALA A 30 79.09 87.69 -51.36
N SER A 31 80.12 87.97 -52.16
CA SER A 31 80.18 87.61 -53.58
C SER A 31 80.23 86.10 -53.82
N GLU A 32 81.04 85.37 -53.05
CA GLU A 32 81.13 83.90 -53.13
C GLU A 32 79.83 83.24 -52.63
N ARG A 33 79.27 83.77 -51.53
CA ARG A 33 77.96 83.34 -51.01
C ARG A 33 76.84 83.55 -52.02
N MET A 34 76.82 84.67 -52.74
CA MET A 34 75.84 84.93 -53.80
C MET A 34 75.99 83.94 -54.97
N LEU A 35 77.22 83.64 -55.39
CA LEU A 35 77.47 82.71 -56.51
C LEU A 35 77.08 81.27 -56.14
N LEU A 36 77.40 80.83 -54.91
CA LEU A 36 76.92 79.55 -54.37
C LEU A 36 75.39 79.49 -54.28
N LEU A 37 74.75 80.62 -53.93
CA LEU A 37 73.28 80.70 -53.86
C LEU A 37 72.64 80.67 -55.25
N GLU A 38 73.23 81.33 -56.25
CA GLU A 38 72.78 81.22 -57.65
C GLU A 38 72.92 79.79 -58.17
N GLN A 39 74.03 79.10 -57.89
CA GLN A 39 74.18 77.67 -58.20
C GLN A 39 73.14 76.79 -57.48
N GLN A 40 72.84 77.08 -56.22
CA GLN A 40 71.78 76.38 -55.46
C GLN A 40 70.39 76.65 -56.05
N VAL A 41 70.10 77.87 -56.52
CA VAL A 41 68.82 78.20 -57.17
C VAL A 41 68.72 77.61 -58.58
N GLU A 42 69.81 77.51 -59.34
CA GLU A 42 69.82 76.78 -60.62
C GLU A 42 69.58 75.28 -60.42
N TYR A 43 70.25 74.68 -59.43
CA TYR A 43 69.99 73.29 -59.04
C TYR A 43 68.54 73.09 -58.53
N ALA A 44 68.05 73.96 -57.65
CA ALA A 44 66.66 73.95 -57.18
C ALA A 44 65.65 74.12 -58.33
N ALA A 45 65.95 74.94 -59.33
CA ALA A 45 65.12 75.09 -60.52
C ALA A 45 65.10 73.82 -61.40
N ASN A 46 66.22 73.11 -61.51
CA ASN A 46 66.30 71.83 -62.21
C ASN A 46 65.53 70.73 -61.46
N VAL A 47 65.64 70.64 -60.13
CA VAL A 47 64.84 69.72 -59.31
C VAL A 47 63.35 70.08 -59.38
N ARG A 48 63.01 71.38 -59.35
CA ARG A 48 61.64 71.89 -59.51
C ARG A 48 61.03 71.54 -60.87
N ALA A 49 61.81 71.51 -61.95
CA ALA A 49 61.35 70.99 -63.23
C ALA A 49 60.96 69.51 -63.13
N LYS A 50 61.83 68.65 -62.57
CA LYS A 50 61.52 67.21 -62.35
C LYS A 50 60.29 66.99 -61.46
N VAL A 51 60.04 67.86 -60.48
CA VAL A 51 58.84 67.82 -59.63
C VAL A 51 57.58 68.26 -60.39
N LEU A 52 57.68 69.15 -61.37
CA LEU A 52 56.57 69.52 -62.25
C LEU A 52 56.25 68.43 -63.29
N ASP A 53 57.21 67.55 -63.60
CA ASP A 53 57.05 66.33 -64.41
C ASP A 53 56.50 65.12 -63.62
N LEU A 54 55.94 65.35 -62.42
CA LEU A 54 55.18 64.34 -61.66
C LEU A 54 53.70 64.30 -62.12
N PRO A 55 53.12 63.10 -62.36
CA PRO A 55 51.77 62.94 -62.88
C PRO A 55 50.69 63.35 -61.87
N GLU A 56 49.48 63.59 -62.36
CA GLU A 56 48.35 64.11 -61.58
C GLU A 56 48.00 63.23 -60.37
N HIS A 57 48.09 61.90 -60.51
CA HIS A 57 47.83 60.96 -59.42
C HIS A 57 48.84 61.07 -58.24
N ARG A 58 49.94 61.83 -58.39
CA ARG A 58 50.91 62.17 -57.32
C ARG A 58 50.87 63.66 -56.91
N GLN A 59 49.76 64.37 -57.15
CA GLN A 59 49.65 65.80 -56.86
C GLN A 59 49.99 66.18 -55.39
N SER A 60 49.68 65.32 -54.42
CA SER A 60 50.01 65.53 -53.00
C SER A 60 51.52 65.58 -52.73
N GLU A 61 52.28 64.65 -53.30
CA GLU A 61 53.74 64.58 -53.21
C GLU A 61 54.38 65.75 -53.96
N ARG A 62 53.87 66.05 -55.17
CA ARG A 62 54.24 67.24 -55.97
C ARG A 62 54.05 68.54 -55.18
N SER A 63 52.92 68.72 -54.51
CA SER A 63 52.67 69.90 -53.66
C SER A 63 53.64 70.01 -52.49
N ARG A 64 53.95 68.89 -51.80
CA ARG A 64 54.97 68.85 -50.72
C ARG A 64 56.35 69.23 -51.24
N PHE A 65 56.78 68.67 -52.37
CA PHE A 65 58.12 68.99 -52.90
C PHE A 65 58.19 70.43 -53.40
N LEU A 66 57.14 70.97 -54.01
CA LEU A 66 57.09 72.38 -54.43
C LEU A 66 57.12 73.36 -53.25
N SER A 67 56.52 73.03 -52.10
CA SER A 67 56.64 73.89 -50.91
C SER A 67 58.05 73.84 -50.31
N LEU A 68 58.66 72.65 -50.18
CA LEU A 68 60.05 72.50 -49.70
C LEU A 68 61.08 73.19 -50.62
N LEU A 69 60.89 73.12 -51.94
CA LEU A 69 61.73 73.81 -52.94
C LEU A 69 61.58 75.34 -52.97
N SER A 70 60.76 75.92 -52.09
CA SER A 70 60.78 77.38 -51.86
C SER A 70 62.11 77.82 -51.25
N ASP A 71 62.72 76.99 -50.38
CA ASP A 71 64.07 77.21 -49.86
C ASP A 71 65.10 76.48 -50.74
N PRO A 72 65.99 77.20 -51.46
CA PRO A 72 66.97 76.57 -52.35
C PRO A 72 68.00 75.70 -51.60
N LYS A 73 68.16 75.86 -50.27
CA LYS A 73 69.05 75.03 -49.46
C LYS A 73 68.52 73.59 -49.32
N GLN A 74 67.21 73.37 -49.47
CA GLN A 74 66.55 72.07 -49.34
C GLN A 74 66.48 71.28 -50.66
N ALA A 75 67.00 71.84 -51.76
CA ALA A 75 66.95 71.21 -53.08
C ALA A 75 67.61 69.82 -53.12
N SER A 76 68.71 69.61 -52.39
CA SER A 76 69.42 68.33 -52.36
C SER A 76 68.67 67.25 -51.58
N SER A 77 68.01 67.58 -50.47
CA SER A 77 67.13 66.64 -49.77
C SER A 77 65.90 66.30 -50.60
N VAL A 78 65.31 67.28 -51.31
CA VAL A 78 64.18 67.02 -52.22
C VAL A 78 64.59 66.14 -53.41
N ASP A 79 65.76 66.37 -54.04
CA ASP A 79 66.25 65.53 -55.14
C ASP A 79 66.52 64.08 -54.70
N ILE A 80 66.96 63.88 -53.45
CA ILE A 80 67.14 62.55 -52.84
C ILE A 80 65.78 61.89 -52.55
N GLU A 81 64.81 62.59 -51.95
CA GLU A 81 63.46 62.07 -51.72
C GLU A 81 62.75 61.74 -53.05
N LEU A 82 62.82 62.63 -54.03
CA LEU A 82 62.28 62.45 -55.38
C LEU A 82 62.95 61.27 -56.10
N SER A 83 64.28 61.16 -56.04
CA SER A 83 65.00 59.99 -56.57
C SER A 83 64.61 58.70 -55.86
N GLY A 84 64.32 58.74 -54.57
CA GLY A 84 63.81 57.59 -53.79
C GLY A 84 62.39 57.18 -54.21
N LEU A 85 61.51 58.15 -54.47
CA LEU A 85 60.15 57.95 -54.98
C LEU A 85 60.20 57.34 -56.39
N LEU A 86 60.93 57.97 -57.31
CA LEU A 86 61.05 57.50 -58.70
C LEU A 86 61.65 56.09 -58.78
N ARG A 87 62.59 55.71 -57.91
CA ARG A 87 63.13 54.34 -57.84
C ARG A 87 62.09 53.29 -57.38
N LYS A 88 61.16 53.67 -56.52
CA LYS A 88 60.11 52.77 -56.00
C LYS A 88 58.91 52.63 -56.93
N HIS A 89 58.56 53.71 -57.62
CA HIS A 89 57.29 53.83 -58.33
C HIS A 89 57.44 53.97 -59.85
N ARG A 90 58.32 54.87 -60.32
CA ARG A 90 58.50 55.20 -61.76
C ARG A 90 59.92 54.91 -62.29
N PRO A 91 60.50 53.70 -62.14
CA PRO A 91 61.87 53.43 -62.55
C PRO A 91 62.10 53.53 -64.07
N TRP A 92 61.05 53.39 -64.89
CA TRP A 92 61.11 53.64 -66.34
C TRP A 92 61.52 55.08 -66.66
N VAL A 93 61.13 56.06 -65.82
CA VAL A 93 61.54 57.47 -65.97
C VAL A 93 63.03 57.64 -65.70
N ILE A 94 63.59 56.94 -64.71
CA ILE A 94 65.04 57.00 -64.42
C ILE A 94 65.84 56.40 -65.59
N VAL A 95 65.34 55.34 -66.22
CA VAL A 95 65.97 54.74 -67.40
C VAL A 95 65.80 55.65 -68.63
N ALA A 96 64.64 56.27 -68.81
CA ALA A 96 64.39 57.26 -69.85
C ALA A 96 65.27 58.52 -69.69
N GLU A 97 65.52 59.02 -68.47
CA GLU A 97 66.47 60.11 -68.23
C GLU A 97 67.89 59.72 -68.66
N ARG A 98 68.31 58.48 -68.40
CA ARG A 98 69.63 57.95 -68.79
C ARG A 98 69.76 57.74 -70.29
N SER A 99 68.72 57.23 -70.96
CA SER A 99 68.72 57.00 -72.41
C SER A 99 68.30 58.23 -73.22
N LYS A 100 67.87 59.33 -72.58
CA LYS A 100 67.36 60.57 -73.21
C LYS A 100 68.25 61.10 -74.34
N ILE A 101 69.57 61.02 -74.17
CA ILE A 101 70.56 61.44 -75.19
C ILE A 101 70.45 60.56 -76.44
N LYS A 102 70.44 59.22 -76.29
CA LYS A 102 70.23 58.29 -77.41
C LYS A 102 68.91 58.58 -78.16
N TRP A 103 67.83 58.77 -77.39
CA TRP A 103 66.51 59.10 -77.95
C TRP A 103 66.47 60.48 -78.66
N SER A 104 67.33 61.44 -78.28
CA SER A 104 67.48 62.70 -79.02
C SER A 104 68.40 62.58 -80.25
N ASP A 105 69.46 61.78 -80.18
CA ASP A 105 70.40 61.57 -81.29
C ASP A 105 69.72 60.86 -82.48
N GLU A 106 68.75 59.98 -82.20
CA GLU A 106 67.87 59.36 -83.19
C GLU A 106 66.65 60.22 -83.59
N GLY A 107 66.45 61.39 -82.96
CA GLY A 107 65.30 62.28 -83.21
C GLY A 107 63.95 61.78 -82.68
N ARG A 108 63.93 60.70 -81.88
CA ARG A 108 62.70 60.03 -81.38
C ARG A 108 62.23 60.49 -80.00
N SER A 109 62.70 61.64 -79.52
CA SER A 109 62.37 62.20 -78.19
C SER A 109 60.86 62.40 -77.94
N VAL A 110 60.08 62.70 -78.99
CA VAL A 110 58.61 62.82 -78.91
C VAL A 110 57.93 61.45 -78.75
N GLU A 111 58.50 60.38 -79.31
CA GLU A 111 58.02 59.02 -79.07
C GLU A 111 58.25 58.62 -77.61
N LEU A 112 59.43 58.91 -77.06
CA LEU A 112 59.74 58.68 -75.66
C LEU A 112 58.76 59.41 -74.72
N ALA A 113 58.47 60.69 -74.99
CA ALA A 113 57.51 61.45 -74.20
C ALA A 113 56.11 60.80 -74.17
N ARG A 114 55.60 60.37 -75.32
CA ARG A 114 54.31 59.64 -75.43
C ARG A 114 54.35 58.26 -74.75
N ILE A 115 55.50 57.57 -74.78
CA ILE A 115 55.68 56.30 -74.06
C ILE A 115 55.58 56.51 -72.55
N LEU A 116 56.24 57.55 -72.02
CA LEU A 116 56.16 57.91 -70.60
C LEU A 116 54.73 58.29 -70.21
N GLU A 117 54.09 59.19 -70.96
CA GLU A 117 52.70 59.62 -70.75
C GLU A 117 51.71 58.44 -70.67
N ARG A 118 51.82 57.46 -71.58
CA ARG A 118 51.01 56.23 -71.52
C ARG A 118 51.29 55.39 -70.28
N LEU A 119 52.56 55.16 -69.94
CA LEU A 119 52.92 54.37 -68.75
C LEU A 119 52.51 55.05 -67.44
N ASP A 120 52.58 56.38 -67.37
CA ASP A 120 52.18 57.16 -66.20
C ASP A 120 50.64 57.27 -66.04
N SER A 121 49.87 56.85 -67.05
CA SER A 121 48.41 56.71 -66.99
C SER A 121 47.92 55.38 -66.39
N VAL A 122 48.83 54.41 -66.23
CA VAL A 122 48.55 53.08 -65.66
C VAL A 122 49.13 52.98 -64.25
N ASP A 123 48.49 52.20 -63.37
CA ASP A 123 49.00 51.91 -62.03
C ASP A 123 50.49 51.47 -62.04
N ASP A 124 51.32 52.15 -61.23
CA ASP A 124 52.77 51.93 -61.12
C ASP A 124 53.14 50.45 -61.12
N GLU A 125 52.38 49.65 -60.38
CA GLU A 125 52.64 48.24 -60.13
C GLU A 125 52.48 47.33 -61.35
N ILE A 126 51.60 47.71 -62.29
CA ILE A 126 51.36 46.95 -63.52
C ILE A 126 52.51 47.19 -64.50
N VAL A 127 53.05 48.41 -64.51
CA VAL A 127 54.28 48.76 -65.23
C VAL A 127 55.49 48.06 -64.60
N LEU A 128 55.63 48.10 -63.26
CA LEU A 128 56.68 47.40 -62.50
C LEU A 128 56.65 45.88 -62.71
N ALA A 129 55.48 45.27 -62.93
CA ALA A 129 55.34 43.86 -63.25
C ALA A 129 55.78 43.49 -64.69
N SER A 130 56.16 44.47 -65.52
CA SER A 130 56.65 44.26 -66.89
C SER A 130 58.05 44.85 -67.09
N PRO A 131 59.11 44.25 -66.52
CA PRO A 131 60.50 44.75 -66.64
C PRO A 131 60.98 44.87 -68.09
N ARG A 132 60.34 44.13 -69.03
CA ARG A 132 60.56 44.22 -70.48
C ARG A 132 60.38 45.64 -71.03
N ILE A 133 59.44 46.44 -70.53
CA ILE A 133 59.26 47.81 -71.04
C ILE A 133 60.45 48.70 -70.68
N VAL A 134 61.06 48.45 -69.52
CA VAL A 134 62.20 49.22 -69.02
C VAL A 134 63.45 48.97 -69.86
N SER A 135 63.76 47.70 -70.18
CA SER A 135 64.90 47.38 -71.06
C SER A 135 64.71 47.94 -72.47
N MET A 136 63.50 47.87 -73.03
CA MET A 136 63.18 48.42 -74.35
C MET A 136 63.30 49.96 -74.42
N ILE A 137 63.15 50.67 -73.29
CA ILE A 137 63.42 52.12 -73.18
C ILE A 137 64.92 52.43 -73.04
N GLU A 138 65.73 51.50 -72.49
CA GLU A 138 67.19 51.62 -72.41
C GLU A 138 67.90 51.34 -73.74
N GLU A 139 67.39 50.35 -74.48
CA GLU A 139 67.87 49.88 -75.79
C GLU A 139 67.34 50.70 -76.97
N VAL A 140 66.42 51.64 -76.72
CA VAL A 140 65.79 52.49 -77.76
C VAL A 140 65.04 51.65 -78.80
N ALA A 141 64.23 50.68 -78.37
CA ALA A 141 63.50 49.79 -79.28
C ALA A 141 62.55 50.55 -80.23
N PRO A 142 62.18 49.97 -81.40
CA PRO A 142 61.25 50.61 -82.32
C PRO A 142 59.81 50.59 -81.75
N MET A 143 59.04 51.65 -82.03
CA MET A 143 57.64 51.80 -81.57
C MET A 143 56.74 50.58 -81.91
N ARG A 144 57.03 49.87 -83.01
CA ARG A 144 56.31 48.64 -83.42
C ARG A 144 56.44 47.48 -82.44
N GLU A 145 57.52 47.43 -81.67
CA GLU A 145 57.77 46.41 -80.65
C GLU A 145 57.37 46.90 -79.26
N ILE A 146 57.53 48.20 -79.00
CA ILE A 146 57.13 48.84 -77.74
C ILE A 146 55.61 48.87 -77.58
N SER A 147 54.85 49.29 -78.60
CA SER A 147 53.39 49.43 -78.50
C SER A 147 52.69 48.18 -77.98
N PRO A 148 52.85 46.97 -78.55
CA PRO A 148 52.12 45.79 -78.07
C PRO A 148 52.41 45.42 -76.61
N VAL A 149 53.55 45.84 -76.04
CA VAL A 149 53.87 45.66 -74.61
C VAL A 149 53.13 46.70 -73.75
N ILE A 150 53.03 47.95 -74.21
CA ILE A 150 52.21 48.99 -73.54
C ILE A 150 50.72 48.63 -73.67
N ASP A 151 50.27 48.21 -74.84
CA ASP A 151 48.89 47.78 -75.10
C ASP A 151 48.50 46.58 -74.20
N GLU A 152 49.45 45.70 -73.85
CA GLU A 152 49.24 44.63 -72.87
C GLU A 152 49.18 45.15 -71.42
N ILE A 153 50.04 46.09 -71.04
CA ILE A 153 50.06 46.74 -69.72
C ILE A 153 48.74 47.51 -69.48
N GLU A 154 48.29 48.30 -70.45
CA GLU A 154 47.03 49.05 -70.40
C GLU A 154 45.82 48.12 -70.29
N ARG A 155 45.76 47.04 -71.09
CA ARG A 155 44.67 46.03 -70.98
C ARG A 155 44.62 45.40 -69.59
N ARG A 156 45.76 45.09 -68.97
CA ARG A 156 45.82 44.58 -67.59
C ARG A 156 45.37 45.61 -66.55
N GLY A 157 45.56 46.91 -66.83
CA GLY A 157 45.02 48.01 -66.02
C GLY A 157 43.49 48.10 -66.13
N VAL A 158 42.97 48.16 -67.36
CA VAL A 158 41.52 48.20 -67.63
C VAL A 158 40.82 47.00 -67.01
N GLN A 159 41.31 45.78 -67.24
CA GLN A 159 40.72 44.54 -66.68
C GLN A 159 40.67 44.53 -65.14
N ARG A 160 41.66 45.14 -64.46
CA ARG A 160 41.62 45.29 -62.99
C ARG A 160 40.60 46.34 -62.56
N SER A 161 40.49 47.46 -63.27
CA SER A 161 39.49 48.49 -62.99
C SER A 161 38.06 47.95 -63.18
N GLU A 162 37.82 47.22 -64.27
CA GLU A 162 36.56 46.52 -64.56
C GLU A 162 36.22 45.48 -63.49
N ALA A 163 37.18 44.63 -63.10
CA ALA A 163 36.97 43.62 -62.06
C ALA A 163 36.66 44.24 -60.69
N LEU A 164 37.35 45.33 -60.32
CA LEU A 164 37.08 46.05 -59.07
C LEU A 164 35.71 46.73 -59.11
N HIS A 165 35.34 47.34 -60.23
CA HIS A 165 34.02 47.97 -60.39
C HIS A 165 32.89 46.94 -60.27
N GLY A 166 33.03 45.75 -60.88
CA GLY A 166 32.07 44.65 -60.75
C GLY A 166 31.98 44.09 -59.32
N MET A 167 33.08 44.06 -58.56
CA MET A 167 33.04 43.71 -57.13
C MET A 167 32.31 44.77 -56.30
N VAL A 168 32.54 46.07 -56.58
CA VAL A 168 31.84 47.20 -55.95
C VAL A 168 30.34 47.14 -56.24
N GLU A 169 29.94 46.97 -57.51
CA GLU A 169 28.53 46.88 -57.91
C GLU A 169 27.82 45.70 -57.25
N MET A 170 28.47 44.52 -57.18
CA MET A 170 27.94 43.35 -56.49
C MET A 170 27.72 43.59 -54.99
N LEU A 171 28.61 44.32 -54.32
CA LEU A 171 28.50 44.65 -52.89
C LEU A 171 27.40 45.69 -52.63
N GLU A 172 27.29 46.72 -53.49
CA GLU A 172 26.23 47.74 -53.43
C GLU A 172 24.84 47.12 -53.66
N GLN A 173 24.69 46.27 -54.68
CA GLN A 173 23.44 45.53 -54.94
C GLN A 173 23.02 44.62 -53.78
N ARG A 174 23.95 44.26 -52.89
CA ARG A 174 23.69 43.42 -51.70
C ARG A 174 23.53 44.24 -50.41
N GLY A 175 23.78 45.55 -50.44
CA GLY A 175 23.54 46.48 -49.33
C GLY A 175 24.75 46.82 -48.46
N TRP A 176 25.98 46.60 -48.92
CA TRP A 176 27.21 46.99 -48.21
C TRP A 176 27.63 48.42 -48.53
N ASP A 177 28.16 49.17 -47.55
CA ASP A 177 28.82 50.46 -47.83
C ASP A 177 30.19 50.24 -48.49
N THR A 178 30.33 50.69 -49.73
CA THR A 178 31.56 50.64 -50.52
C THR A 178 32.46 51.86 -50.32
N SER A 179 32.08 52.83 -49.46
CA SER A 179 32.86 54.07 -49.24
C SER A 179 34.28 53.84 -48.71
N SER A 180 34.58 52.67 -48.12
CA SER A 180 35.94 52.27 -47.75
C SER A 180 36.81 51.91 -48.95
N ILE A 181 36.25 51.19 -49.94
CA ILE A 181 36.97 50.66 -51.12
C ILE A 181 37.62 51.78 -51.93
N PHE A 182 37.03 52.96 -52.00
CA PHE A 182 37.59 54.08 -52.79
C PHE A 182 38.84 54.73 -52.16
N LYS A 183 39.21 54.36 -50.93
CA LYS A 183 40.33 54.97 -50.18
C LYS A 183 41.65 54.26 -50.51
N GLY A 184 42.70 55.04 -50.77
CA GLY A 184 44.06 54.52 -50.99
C GLY A 184 44.34 53.98 -52.40
N ASN A 185 45.46 53.25 -52.50
CA ASN A 185 46.02 52.70 -53.75
C ASN A 185 45.28 51.43 -54.19
N THR A 186 45.31 51.09 -55.48
CA THR A 186 44.54 49.98 -56.07
C THR A 186 44.66 48.64 -55.33
N ARG A 187 45.83 48.27 -54.79
CA ARG A 187 45.96 47.08 -53.90
C ARG A 187 45.08 47.15 -52.68
N GLN A 188 45.08 48.28 -51.97
CA GLN A 188 44.31 48.48 -50.74
C GLN A 188 42.81 48.40 -51.05
N ARG A 189 42.39 48.96 -52.19
CA ARG A 189 41.01 48.86 -52.69
C ARG A 189 40.60 47.41 -52.95
N PHE A 190 41.46 46.61 -53.59
CA PHE A 190 41.23 45.18 -53.77
C PHE A 190 41.16 44.44 -52.42
N THR A 191 42.11 44.64 -51.51
CA THR A 191 42.12 44.00 -50.18
C THR A 191 40.85 44.33 -49.39
N GLU A 192 40.37 45.57 -49.44
CA GLU A 192 39.12 46.00 -48.79
C GLU A 192 37.88 45.38 -49.46
N ALA A 193 37.84 45.31 -50.79
CA ALA A 193 36.76 44.66 -51.53
C ALA A 193 36.74 43.13 -51.32
N GLU A 194 37.90 42.49 -51.12
CA GLU A 194 38.00 41.08 -50.75
C GLU A 194 37.57 40.82 -49.31
N ARG A 195 37.94 41.69 -48.36
CA ARG A 195 37.43 41.69 -46.97
C ARG A 195 35.91 41.78 -46.94
N LEU A 196 35.32 42.74 -47.65
CA LEU A 196 33.86 42.89 -47.73
C LEU A 196 33.17 41.68 -48.37
N ARG A 197 33.77 41.08 -49.40
CA ARG A 197 33.30 39.83 -50.02
C ARG A 197 33.33 38.64 -49.03
N GLU A 198 34.33 38.57 -48.15
CA GLU A 198 34.43 37.52 -47.12
C GLU A 198 33.36 37.72 -46.03
N LEU A 199 33.11 38.96 -45.61
CA LEU A 199 31.99 39.30 -44.71
C LEU A 199 30.63 38.96 -45.34
N ASP A 200 30.42 39.24 -46.63
CA ASP A 200 29.19 38.85 -47.35
C ASP A 200 29.00 37.33 -47.43
N GLN A 201 30.08 36.57 -47.61
CA GLN A 201 30.02 35.10 -47.59
C GLN A 201 29.66 34.56 -46.20
N LEU A 202 30.15 35.19 -45.12
CA LEU A 202 29.77 34.82 -43.75
C LEU A 202 28.33 35.23 -43.42
N LEU A 203 27.90 36.44 -43.80
CA LEU A 203 26.52 36.92 -43.69
C LEU A 203 25.55 35.98 -44.40
N GLY A 204 25.84 35.65 -45.67
CA GLY A 204 25.03 34.75 -46.48
C GLY A 204 25.06 33.30 -46.01
N GLN A 205 26.04 32.88 -45.20
CA GLN A 205 26.00 31.60 -44.49
C GLN A 205 25.10 31.70 -43.24
N CYS A 206 25.27 32.74 -42.43
CA CYS A 206 24.50 32.98 -41.22
C CYS A 206 22.99 33.10 -41.49
N GLN A 207 22.59 33.86 -42.51
CA GLN A 207 21.20 33.97 -42.96
C GLN A 207 20.60 32.60 -43.30
N ARG A 208 21.28 31.80 -44.15
CA ARG A 208 20.84 30.45 -44.51
C ARG A 208 20.70 29.55 -43.29
N ARG A 209 21.66 29.57 -42.36
CA ARG A 209 21.60 28.79 -41.12
C ARG A 209 20.44 29.22 -40.22
N VAL A 210 20.15 30.51 -40.10
CA VAL A 210 18.95 30.99 -39.38
C VAL A 210 17.68 30.46 -40.03
N GLU A 211 17.57 30.48 -41.37
CA GLU A 211 16.40 29.97 -42.08
C GLU A 211 16.24 28.44 -42.00
N THR A 212 17.33 27.66 -42.00
CA THR A 212 17.26 26.18 -41.98
C THR A 212 17.29 25.56 -40.59
N GLU A 213 18.03 26.15 -39.64
CA GLU A 213 18.29 25.55 -38.31
C GLU A 213 17.45 26.18 -37.19
N ILE A 214 17.00 27.45 -37.32
CA ILE A 214 16.35 28.19 -36.23
C ILE A 214 14.89 28.50 -36.55
N ARG A 215 14.60 29.02 -37.75
CA ARG A 215 13.24 29.40 -38.19
C ARG A 215 12.21 28.26 -38.11
N PRO A 216 12.54 26.96 -38.32
CA PRO A 216 11.59 25.87 -38.11
C PRO A 216 11.14 25.68 -36.67
N PHE A 217 11.94 26.09 -35.68
CA PHE A 217 11.60 26.02 -34.24
C PHE A 217 10.95 27.30 -33.73
N SER A 218 11.49 28.46 -34.09
CA SER A 218 10.98 29.77 -33.66
C SER A 218 11.22 30.86 -34.71
N ALA A 219 10.13 31.47 -35.16
CA ALA A 219 10.19 32.67 -35.98
C ALA A 219 10.76 33.87 -35.19
N GLU A 220 10.38 34.05 -33.92
CA GLU A 220 10.81 35.21 -33.11
C GLU A 220 12.34 35.26 -32.93
N ILE A 221 12.97 34.11 -32.67
CA ILE A 221 14.43 34.02 -32.54
C ILE A 221 15.11 34.23 -33.91
N ALA A 222 14.50 33.71 -34.99
CA ALA A 222 15.02 33.89 -36.34
C ALA A 222 14.98 35.36 -36.79
N GLU A 223 13.85 36.05 -36.67
CA GLU A 223 13.75 37.48 -37.05
C GLU A 223 14.67 38.36 -36.18
N ARG A 224 14.87 38.06 -34.88
CA ARG A 224 15.86 38.74 -34.04
C ARG A 224 17.28 38.61 -34.60
N LEU A 225 17.67 37.38 -34.98
CA LEU A 225 19.02 37.10 -35.49
C LEU A 225 19.24 37.67 -36.89
N LEU A 226 18.22 37.66 -37.77
CA LEU A 226 18.27 38.34 -39.06
C LEU A 226 18.42 39.86 -38.87
N GLY A 227 17.69 40.47 -37.92
CA GLY A 227 17.84 41.89 -37.58
C GLY A 227 19.23 42.25 -37.06
N ALA A 228 19.84 41.38 -36.25
CA ALA A 228 21.22 41.55 -35.79
C ALA A 228 22.24 41.46 -36.96
N LEU A 229 22.03 40.55 -37.92
CA LEU A 229 22.85 40.45 -39.12
C LEU A 229 22.71 41.69 -40.02
N THR A 230 21.52 42.27 -40.18
CA THR A 230 21.36 43.51 -40.97
C THR A 230 22.04 44.71 -40.31
N VAL A 231 22.01 44.83 -38.97
CA VAL A 231 22.76 45.89 -38.27
C VAL A 231 24.27 45.73 -38.46
N ALA A 232 24.81 44.51 -38.32
CA ALA A 232 26.23 44.25 -38.57
C ALA A 232 26.66 44.46 -40.03
N GLN A 233 25.72 44.34 -40.98
CA GLN A 233 25.94 44.68 -42.39
C GLN A 233 26.00 46.19 -42.60
N GLU A 234 25.05 46.95 -42.04
CA GLU A 234 25.01 48.41 -42.13
C GLU A 234 26.23 49.09 -41.48
N SER A 235 26.76 48.53 -40.39
CA SER A 235 27.94 49.07 -39.69
C SER A 235 29.28 48.53 -40.19
N VAL A 236 29.29 47.46 -41.00
CA VAL A 236 30.50 46.76 -41.49
C VAL A 236 31.36 46.17 -40.34
N ASP A 237 30.72 45.81 -39.22
CA ASP A 237 31.39 45.29 -38.03
C ASP A 237 31.64 43.78 -38.11
N GLU A 238 32.88 43.40 -38.42
CA GLU A 238 33.36 42.00 -38.42
C GLU A 238 33.15 41.30 -37.07
N ASP A 239 33.51 41.93 -35.95
CA ASP A 239 33.36 41.35 -34.60
C ASP A 239 31.87 41.10 -34.23
N ASN A 240 30.97 42.00 -34.67
CA ASN A 240 29.53 41.82 -34.47
C ASN A 240 29.00 40.67 -35.34
N LEU A 241 29.43 40.57 -36.59
CA LEU A 241 29.04 39.46 -37.47
C LEU A 241 29.55 38.10 -36.95
N VAL A 242 30.79 38.04 -36.47
CA VAL A 242 31.36 36.83 -35.85
C VAL A 242 30.63 36.46 -34.56
N SER A 243 30.33 37.42 -33.67
CA SER A 243 29.58 37.13 -32.44
C SER A 243 28.15 36.66 -32.72
N VAL A 244 27.45 37.23 -33.70
CA VAL A 244 26.13 36.74 -34.15
C VAL A 244 26.23 35.33 -34.76
N SER A 245 27.32 34.99 -35.48
CA SER A 245 27.54 33.63 -35.98
C SER A 245 27.72 32.59 -34.85
N LEU A 246 28.28 33.00 -33.70
CA LEU A 246 28.39 32.19 -32.49
C LEU A 246 27.04 32.08 -31.77
N GLU A 247 26.26 33.17 -31.67
CA GLU A 247 24.88 33.10 -31.19
C GLU A 247 24.03 32.13 -32.03
N ILE A 248 24.07 32.22 -33.36
CA ILE A 248 23.34 31.31 -34.26
C ILE A 248 23.71 29.86 -33.96
N SER A 249 25.01 29.57 -33.86
CA SER A 249 25.54 28.23 -33.59
C SER A 249 25.15 27.69 -32.21
N SER A 250 25.09 28.55 -31.19
CA SER A 250 24.65 28.16 -29.85
C SER A 250 23.13 27.95 -29.78
N ASN A 251 22.34 28.76 -30.50
CA ASN A 251 20.88 28.67 -30.50
C ASN A 251 20.39 27.43 -31.27
N SER A 252 20.95 27.10 -32.45
CA SER A 252 20.55 25.87 -33.14
C SER A 252 20.94 24.61 -32.36
N ALA A 253 22.14 24.58 -31.77
CA ALA A 253 22.55 23.48 -30.90
C ALA A 253 21.64 23.31 -29.67
N ASP A 254 21.18 24.39 -29.01
CA ASP A 254 20.23 24.29 -27.89
C ASP A 254 18.88 23.71 -28.35
N LEU A 255 18.33 24.22 -29.47
CA LEU A 255 17.05 23.80 -30.01
C LEU A 255 17.05 22.33 -30.46
N GLU A 256 18.12 21.86 -31.10
CA GLU A 256 18.30 20.45 -31.47
C GLU A 256 18.44 19.55 -30.23
N ASN A 257 19.22 19.96 -29.22
CA ASN A 257 19.35 19.19 -27.98
C ASN A 257 18.01 19.09 -27.22
N ARG A 258 17.24 20.19 -27.15
CA ARG A 258 15.92 20.21 -26.50
C ARG A 258 14.90 19.34 -27.24
N LEU A 259 14.89 19.37 -28.58
CA LEU A 259 14.10 18.45 -29.38
C LEU A 259 14.43 16.99 -29.04
N GLN A 260 15.71 16.62 -29.05
CA GLN A 260 16.15 15.26 -28.71
C GLN A 260 15.74 14.85 -27.29
N VAL A 261 15.87 15.73 -26.29
CA VAL A 261 15.46 15.45 -24.90
C VAL A 261 13.94 15.23 -24.79
N VAL A 262 13.14 16.03 -25.50
CA VAL A 262 11.68 15.88 -25.53
C VAL A 262 11.27 14.58 -26.24
N GLU A 263 11.86 14.26 -27.40
CA GLU A 263 11.63 12.99 -28.11
C GLU A 263 12.06 11.75 -27.31
N GLN A 264 13.23 11.79 -26.68
CA GLN A 264 13.72 10.70 -25.82
C GLN A 264 12.76 10.46 -24.66
N ARG A 265 12.24 11.52 -24.03
CA ARG A 265 11.30 11.39 -22.90
C ARG A 265 9.94 10.86 -23.36
N PHE A 266 9.38 11.34 -24.48
CA PHE A 266 8.15 10.75 -25.05
C PHE A 266 8.33 9.29 -25.50
N SER A 267 9.45 8.94 -26.13
CA SER A 267 9.70 7.55 -26.53
C SER A 267 9.85 6.63 -25.32
N SER A 268 10.47 7.09 -24.22
CA SER A 268 10.53 6.34 -22.96
C SER A 268 9.13 6.04 -22.40
N TRP A 269 8.21 7.00 -22.46
CA TRP A 269 6.81 6.83 -22.02
C TRP A 269 6.01 5.91 -22.95
N LYS A 270 6.23 5.97 -24.28
CA LYS A 270 5.65 4.99 -25.22
C LYS A 270 6.16 3.56 -24.96
N VAL A 271 7.45 3.39 -24.64
CA VAL A 271 8.04 2.09 -24.26
C VAL A 271 7.49 1.57 -22.93
N GLN A 272 7.13 2.46 -21.99
CA GLN A 272 6.38 2.10 -20.77
C GLN A 272 4.90 1.76 -21.02
N GLY A 273 4.40 1.88 -22.25
CA GLY A 273 3.03 1.54 -22.64
C GLY A 273 2.02 2.68 -22.59
N PHE A 274 2.45 3.94 -22.38
CA PHE A 274 1.54 5.08 -22.37
C PHE A 274 1.16 5.51 -23.79
N GLN A 275 -0.15 5.65 -24.01
CA GLN A 275 -0.74 6.15 -25.25
C GLN A 275 -0.72 7.68 -25.22
N LEU A 276 0.22 8.24 -25.97
CA LEU A 276 0.45 9.67 -26.13
C LEU A 276 -0.04 10.10 -27.52
N ALA A 277 -0.81 11.19 -27.59
CA ALA A 277 -1.26 11.83 -28.83
C ALA A 277 -0.13 12.66 -29.48
N VAL A 278 1.03 12.03 -29.64
CA VAL A 278 2.28 12.59 -30.15
C VAL A 278 2.80 11.61 -31.19
N ASP A 279 2.92 12.03 -32.45
CA ASP A 279 3.64 11.25 -33.45
C ASP A 279 5.15 11.48 -33.31
N LEU A 280 5.96 10.46 -33.60
CA LEU A 280 7.42 10.50 -33.50
C LEU A 280 8.03 10.06 -34.83
N PRO A 281 9.06 10.74 -35.37
CA PRO A 281 9.75 11.90 -34.79
C PRO A 281 8.89 13.18 -34.74
N LEU A 282 9.24 14.09 -33.83
CA LEU A 282 8.59 15.40 -33.68
C LEU A 282 9.02 16.37 -34.77
N LEU A 283 8.09 17.25 -35.17
CA LEU A 283 8.44 18.40 -36.02
C LEU A 283 9.06 19.51 -35.15
N PRO A 284 10.12 20.19 -35.62
CA PRO A 284 10.74 21.34 -34.92
C PRO A 284 9.75 22.41 -34.45
N SER A 285 8.71 22.67 -35.26
CA SER A 285 7.66 23.65 -34.98
C SER A 285 6.71 23.26 -33.85
N GLU A 286 6.66 21.98 -33.47
CA GLU A 286 5.86 21.50 -32.33
C GLU A 286 6.67 21.41 -31.03
N MET A 287 8.01 21.49 -31.11
CA MET A 287 8.92 21.28 -29.98
C MET A 287 8.54 22.13 -28.76
N LEU A 288 8.41 23.46 -28.93
CA LEU A 288 8.07 24.40 -27.86
C LEU A 288 6.68 24.14 -27.26
N ARG A 289 5.70 23.74 -28.08
CA ARG A 289 4.35 23.40 -27.61
C ARG A 289 4.40 22.15 -26.73
N TRP A 290 5.13 21.12 -27.15
CA TRP A 290 5.22 19.89 -26.40
C TRP A 290 6.08 20.05 -25.15
N GLU A 291 7.22 20.75 -25.22
CA GLU A 291 8.08 21.11 -24.09
C GLU A 291 7.27 21.80 -22.97
N ALA A 292 6.40 22.75 -23.30
CA ALA A 292 5.49 23.39 -22.35
C ALA A 292 4.44 22.44 -21.73
N GLN A 293 4.06 21.36 -22.44
CA GLN A 293 3.11 20.34 -21.95
C GLN A 293 3.80 19.19 -21.19
N MET A 294 5.11 18.99 -21.38
CA MET A 294 5.89 17.91 -20.74
C MET A 294 5.72 17.81 -19.21
N PRO A 295 5.72 18.92 -18.42
CA PRO A 295 5.56 18.81 -16.97
C PRO A 295 4.18 18.30 -16.55
N GLY A 296 3.12 18.67 -17.27
CA GLY A 296 1.76 18.21 -17.01
C GLY A 296 1.57 16.73 -17.37
N ILE A 297 2.17 16.29 -18.47
CA ILE A 297 2.19 14.88 -18.89
C ILE A 297 3.04 14.04 -17.91
N ALA A 298 4.20 14.54 -17.49
CA ALA A 298 5.05 13.90 -16.50
C ALA A 298 4.31 13.69 -15.16
N LYS A 299 3.67 14.74 -14.64
CA LYS A 299 2.87 14.62 -13.41
C LYS A 299 1.76 13.59 -13.55
N LYS A 300 0.97 13.63 -14.63
CA LYS A 300 -0.05 12.61 -14.92
C LYS A 300 0.52 11.18 -14.88
N ILE A 301 1.72 10.98 -15.42
CA ILE A 301 2.41 9.68 -15.42
C ILE A 301 2.86 9.30 -14.00
N GLU A 302 3.40 10.24 -13.22
CA GLU A 302 3.78 10.02 -11.82
C GLU A 302 2.55 9.66 -10.95
N ASP A 303 1.43 10.37 -11.14
CA ASP A 303 0.13 10.08 -10.50
C ASP A 303 -0.34 8.63 -10.83
N THR A 304 -0.27 8.19 -12.09
CA THR A 304 -0.62 6.80 -12.46
C THR A 304 0.31 5.75 -11.85
N HIS A 305 1.59 6.07 -11.62
CA HIS A 305 2.51 5.15 -10.95
C HIS A 305 2.22 5.05 -9.44
N GLY A 306 1.84 6.16 -8.80
CA GLY A 306 1.38 6.16 -7.40
C GLY A 306 0.17 5.26 -7.20
N ILE A 307 -0.88 5.45 -8.02
CA ILE A 307 -2.10 4.61 -8.01
C ILE A 307 -1.74 3.14 -8.30
N TRP A 308 -0.84 2.88 -9.26
CA TRP A 308 -0.42 1.52 -9.59
C TRP A 308 0.25 0.78 -8.42
N MET A 309 1.18 1.43 -7.72
CA MET A 309 1.90 0.80 -6.59
C MET A 309 0.95 0.41 -5.45
N GLN A 310 -0.06 1.23 -5.17
CA GLN A 310 -1.11 0.90 -4.19
C GLN A 310 -1.98 -0.27 -4.71
N MET A 311 -2.41 -0.20 -5.96
CA MET A 311 -3.30 -1.19 -6.57
C MET A 311 -2.65 -2.57 -6.76
N GLU A 312 -1.33 -2.68 -6.96
CA GLU A 312 -0.62 -3.94 -7.17
C GLU A 312 -0.79 -4.93 -6.00
N ILE A 313 -0.87 -4.43 -4.75
CA ILE A 313 -1.14 -5.25 -3.55
C ILE A 313 -2.52 -5.90 -3.66
N HIS A 314 -3.55 -5.12 -3.99
CA HIS A 314 -4.92 -5.63 -4.11
C HIS A 314 -5.11 -6.51 -5.37
N LEU A 315 -4.36 -6.26 -6.45
CA LEU A 315 -4.37 -7.09 -7.66
C LEU A 315 -3.70 -8.47 -7.47
N LEU A 316 -2.87 -8.65 -6.43
CA LEU A 316 -2.39 -9.97 -6.02
C LEU A 316 -3.57 -10.84 -5.50
N GLN A 317 -4.45 -10.23 -4.70
CA GLN A 317 -5.64 -10.88 -4.12
C GLN A 317 -6.78 -11.01 -5.14
N TRP A 318 -6.90 -10.07 -6.09
CA TRP A 318 -7.99 -10.02 -7.07
C TRP A 318 -7.46 -9.99 -8.53
N PRO A 319 -6.82 -11.08 -9.00
CA PRO A 319 -6.12 -11.12 -10.29
C PRO A 319 -7.05 -10.95 -11.52
N GLU A 320 -8.35 -11.16 -11.38
CA GLU A 320 -9.37 -10.92 -12.41
C GLU A 320 -9.34 -9.47 -12.93
N PHE A 321 -9.13 -8.50 -12.04
CA PHE A 321 -9.11 -7.07 -12.39
C PHE A 321 -7.78 -6.64 -13.03
N ARG A 322 -6.73 -7.47 -12.98
CA ARG A 322 -5.39 -7.11 -13.47
C ARG A 322 -5.40 -6.76 -14.96
N LYS A 323 -6.11 -7.53 -15.79
CA LYS A 323 -6.23 -7.27 -17.24
C LYS A 323 -6.96 -5.95 -17.56
N LEU A 324 -7.89 -5.53 -16.70
CA LEU A 324 -8.58 -4.25 -16.83
C LEU A 324 -7.65 -3.11 -16.41
N ALA A 325 -7.00 -3.25 -15.25
CA ALA A 325 -6.04 -2.30 -14.70
C ALA A 325 -4.86 -2.04 -15.65
N GLU A 326 -4.23 -3.08 -16.20
CA GLU A 326 -3.14 -2.99 -17.17
C GLU A 326 -3.58 -2.24 -18.45
N ARG A 327 -4.82 -2.46 -18.89
CA ARG A 327 -5.40 -1.73 -20.03
C ARG A 327 -5.66 -0.26 -19.72
N THR A 328 -6.18 0.07 -18.53
CA THR A 328 -6.45 1.47 -18.14
C THR A 328 -5.18 2.28 -17.86
N ARG A 329 -4.12 1.65 -17.33
CA ARG A 329 -2.83 2.31 -17.00
C ARG A 329 -2.25 3.10 -18.18
N GLY A 330 -2.34 2.56 -19.40
CA GLY A 330 -1.77 3.20 -20.59
C GLY A 330 -2.48 4.48 -21.05
N HIS A 331 -3.67 4.80 -20.53
CA HIS A 331 -4.47 5.94 -20.98
C HIS A 331 -4.41 7.12 -20.00
N LEU A 332 -3.70 8.20 -20.36
CA LEU A 332 -3.46 9.37 -19.49
C LEU A 332 -4.70 10.25 -19.21
N ASP A 333 -5.84 9.96 -19.82
CA ASP A 333 -7.13 10.57 -19.50
C ASP A 333 -8.05 9.63 -18.70
N ALA A 334 -7.63 8.38 -18.51
CA ALA A 334 -8.33 7.36 -17.73
C ALA A 334 -7.86 7.30 -16.25
N ILE A 335 -7.06 8.25 -15.78
CA ILE A 335 -6.48 8.25 -14.42
C ILE A 335 -7.58 8.16 -13.36
N GLY A 336 -8.68 8.91 -13.53
CA GLY A 336 -9.83 8.84 -12.62
C GLY A 336 -10.56 7.49 -12.65
N SER A 337 -10.52 6.73 -13.75
CA SER A 337 -11.06 5.36 -13.75
C SER A 337 -10.09 4.34 -13.14
N LEU A 338 -8.78 4.59 -13.21
CA LEU A 338 -7.77 3.81 -12.48
C LEU A 338 -7.90 3.99 -10.96
N ASP A 339 -8.14 5.23 -10.51
CA ASP A 339 -8.44 5.57 -9.10
C ASP A 339 -9.76 4.95 -8.62
N VAL A 340 -10.84 5.05 -9.40
CA VAL A 340 -12.11 4.35 -9.09
C VAL A 340 -11.95 2.83 -9.04
N LEU A 341 -11.07 2.24 -9.87
CA LEU A 341 -10.75 0.81 -9.79
C LEU A 341 -9.94 0.48 -8.52
N LEU A 342 -9.00 1.33 -8.11
CA LEU A 342 -8.29 1.18 -6.83
C LEU A 342 -9.27 1.27 -5.65
N GLN A 343 -10.13 2.28 -5.61
CA GLN A 343 -11.14 2.45 -4.55
C GLN A 343 -12.11 1.26 -4.49
N GLY A 344 -12.56 0.75 -5.65
CA GLY A 344 -13.39 -0.45 -5.73
C GLY A 344 -12.68 -1.74 -5.31
N LEU A 345 -11.36 -1.83 -5.49
CA LEU A 345 -10.54 -2.93 -4.98
C LEU A 345 -10.32 -2.82 -3.46
N VAL A 346 -9.97 -1.63 -2.95
CA VAL A 346 -9.83 -1.36 -1.51
C VAL A 346 -11.12 -1.74 -0.77
N ALA A 347 -12.27 -1.21 -1.20
CA ALA A 347 -13.56 -1.51 -0.59
C ALA A 347 -13.93 -3.00 -0.62
N LYS A 348 -13.54 -3.74 -1.67
CA LYS A 348 -13.68 -5.21 -1.70
C LYS A 348 -12.77 -5.91 -0.68
N THR A 349 -11.54 -5.42 -0.50
CA THR A 349 -10.59 -6.01 0.46
C THR A 349 -10.97 -5.72 1.91
N GLU A 350 -11.54 -4.54 2.17
CA GLU A 350 -12.09 -4.16 3.48
C GLU A 350 -13.37 -4.93 3.77
N SER A 351 -14.33 -4.99 2.83
CA SER A 351 -15.54 -5.81 2.99
C SER A 351 -15.24 -7.31 3.19
N ALA A 352 -14.18 -7.84 2.56
CA ALA A 352 -13.70 -9.20 2.85
C ALA A 352 -13.14 -9.33 4.29
N ARG A 353 -12.33 -8.37 4.77
CA ARG A 353 -11.85 -8.34 6.16
C ARG A 353 -13.00 -8.24 7.17
N GLU A 354 -13.99 -7.39 6.91
CA GLU A 354 -15.20 -7.25 7.74
C GLU A 354 -16.00 -8.55 7.77
N SER A 355 -16.16 -9.21 6.62
CA SER A 355 -16.87 -10.49 6.51
C SER A 355 -16.14 -11.61 7.26
N CYS A 356 -14.81 -11.68 7.16
CA CYS A 356 -14.00 -12.59 7.98
C CYS A 356 -14.16 -12.30 9.47
N LYS A 357 -14.01 -11.03 9.89
CA LYS A 357 -14.14 -10.65 11.31
C LYS A 357 -15.52 -11.00 11.85
N ALA A 358 -16.61 -10.64 11.17
CA ALA A 358 -17.96 -10.98 11.57
C ALA A 358 -18.19 -12.50 11.74
N LYS A 359 -17.63 -13.35 10.85
CA LYS A 359 -17.67 -14.82 11.03
C LYS A 359 -16.86 -15.27 12.25
N LEU A 360 -15.62 -14.79 12.38
CA LEU A 360 -14.71 -15.15 13.46
C LEU A 360 -15.24 -14.70 14.84
N ASP A 361 -15.88 -13.54 14.91
CA ASP A 361 -16.56 -13.03 16.11
C ASP A 361 -17.69 -13.99 16.53
N VAL A 362 -18.54 -14.42 15.58
CA VAL A 362 -19.59 -15.42 15.83
C VAL A 362 -19.01 -16.74 16.31
N TRP A 363 -17.98 -17.28 15.66
CA TRP A 363 -17.35 -18.54 16.09
C TRP A 363 -16.69 -18.42 17.47
N SER A 364 -16.08 -17.26 17.77
CA SER A 364 -15.50 -16.98 19.09
C SER A 364 -16.54 -16.92 20.21
N SER A 365 -17.79 -16.52 19.92
CA SER A 365 -18.87 -16.48 20.91
C SER A 365 -19.32 -17.88 21.37
N TYR A 366 -19.16 -18.90 20.52
CA TYR A 366 -19.31 -20.32 20.89
C TYR A 366 -18.03 -20.94 21.53
N GLY A 367 -17.00 -20.12 21.74
CA GLY A 367 -15.73 -20.51 22.36
C GLY A 367 -14.80 -21.29 21.43
N ILE A 368 -14.99 -21.24 20.11
CA ILE A 368 -14.17 -21.95 19.13
C ILE A 368 -12.80 -21.27 19.01
N ASP A 369 -11.73 -22.07 18.93
CA ASP A 369 -10.37 -21.60 18.67
C ASP A 369 -10.27 -20.99 17.26
N VAL A 370 -9.91 -19.71 17.23
CA VAL A 370 -9.93 -18.84 16.05
C VAL A 370 -8.54 -18.23 15.76
N GLU A 371 -7.53 -18.45 16.63
CA GLU A 371 -6.24 -17.75 16.60
C GLU A 371 -5.52 -17.86 15.26
N LYS A 372 -5.61 -19.03 14.61
CA LYS A 372 -5.05 -19.31 13.28
C LYS A 372 -5.44 -18.23 12.27
N TRP A 373 -6.73 -18.00 12.08
CA TRP A 373 -7.26 -17.16 11.01
C TRP A 373 -7.06 -15.67 11.27
N VAL A 374 -7.14 -15.22 12.53
CA VAL A 374 -6.95 -13.80 12.91
C VAL A 374 -5.62 -13.25 12.36
N SER A 375 -4.56 -14.05 12.40
CA SER A 375 -3.23 -13.66 11.91
C SER A 375 -3.17 -13.44 10.39
N PHE A 376 -4.03 -14.13 9.61
CA PHE A 376 -4.04 -14.08 8.15
C PHE A 376 -5.10 -13.13 7.56
N VAL A 377 -6.13 -12.74 8.32
CA VAL A 377 -7.17 -11.78 7.85
C VAL A 377 -6.57 -10.45 7.39
N GLU A 378 -5.51 -9.97 8.05
CA GLU A 378 -4.88 -8.71 7.65
C GLU A 378 -3.98 -8.84 6.41
N THR A 379 -3.39 -10.01 6.15
CA THR A 379 -2.48 -10.23 5.00
C THR A 379 -3.22 -10.70 3.74
N GLU A 380 -4.08 -11.70 3.87
CA GLU A 380 -4.73 -12.39 2.74
C GLU A 380 -6.23 -12.62 3.01
N PRO A 381 -7.03 -11.56 3.24
CA PRO A 381 -8.44 -11.67 3.64
C PRO A 381 -9.30 -12.48 2.68
N ARG A 382 -8.97 -12.49 1.38
CA ARG A 382 -9.67 -13.33 0.40
C ARG A 382 -9.44 -14.82 0.63
N ALA A 383 -8.20 -15.25 0.83
CA ALA A 383 -7.88 -16.67 1.04
C ALA A 383 -8.51 -17.18 2.33
N VAL A 384 -8.46 -16.37 3.39
CA VAL A 384 -9.16 -16.65 4.65
C VAL A 384 -10.68 -16.69 4.45
N LEU A 385 -11.28 -15.78 3.67
CA LEU A 385 -12.73 -15.82 3.41
C LEU A 385 -13.14 -17.11 2.70
N GLU A 386 -12.40 -17.53 1.67
CA GLU A 386 -12.64 -18.77 0.93
C GLU A 386 -12.48 -20.01 1.86
N GLU A 387 -11.49 -20.03 2.75
CA GLU A 387 -11.29 -21.07 3.78
C GLU A 387 -12.43 -21.09 4.83
N LEU A 388 -12.88 -19.91 5.29
CA LEU A 388 -14.00 -19.78 6.23
C LEU A 388 -15.36 -20.11 5.60
N ASP A 389 -15.51 -19.98 4.28
CA ASP A 389 -16.69 -20.42 3.53
C ASP A 389 -16.72 -21.95 3.37
N GLU A 390 -15.56 -22.61 3.15
CA GLU A 390 -15.49 -24.08 3.16
C GLU A 390 -15.84 -24.64 4.56
N HIS A 391 -15.25 -24.07 5.62
CA HIS A 391 -15.49 -24.50 7.00
C HIS A 391 -16.88 -24.15 7.55
N GLN A 392 -17.62 -23.19 6.96
CA GLN A 392 -18.96 -22.79 7.41
C GLN A 392 -19.91 -24.00 7.58
N ASN A 393 -19.91 -24.91 6.61
CA ASN A 393 -20.78 -26.10 6.60
C ASN A 393 -20.54 -27.05 7.78
N LEU A 394 -19.34 -27.03 8.37
CA LEU A 394 -19.00 -27.77 9.58
C LEU A 394 -19.45 -27.00 10.83
N MET A 395 -19.20 -25.69 10.87
CA MET A 395 -19.55 -24.83 12.01
C MET A 395 -21.08 -24.72 12.19
N ASP A 396 -21.85 -24.69 11.10
CA ASP A 396 -23.32 -24.70 11.12
C ASP A 396 -23.91 -25.97 11.78
N VAL A 397 -23.11 -27.04 11.91
CA VAL A 397 -23.45 -28.26 12.67
C VAL A 397 -22.85 -28.20 14.08
N ILE A 398 -21.63 -27.70 14.26
CA ILE A 398 -20.96 -27.61 15.56
C ILE A 398 -21.67 -26.63 16.52
N MET A 399 -22.03 -25.42 16.07
CA MET A 399 -22.62 -24.40 16.96
C MET A 399 -23.92 -24.90 17.62
N PRO A 400 -24.91 -25.48 16.90
CA PRO A 400 -26.11 -26.05 17.51
C PRO A 400 -25.88 -27.35 18.30
N LEU A 401 -24.67 -27.91 18.32
CA LEU A 401 -24.30 -29.05 19.19
C LEU A 401 -23.61 -28.58 20.47
N ILE A 402 -22.80 -27.53 20.39
CA ILE A 402 -22.28 -26.81 21.57
C ILE A 402 -23.45 -26.30 22.42
N GLU A 403 -24.43 -25.62 21.82
CA GLU A 403 -25.67 -25.19 22.51
C GLU A 403 -26.37 -26.35 23.25
N LYS A 404 -26.63 -27.47 22.55
CA LYS A 404 -27.32 -28.63 23.14
C LYS A 404 -26.50 -29.39 24.18
N LEU A 405 -25.16 -29.31 24.13
CA LEU A 405 -24.27 -29.86 25.15
C LEU A 405 -24.22 -28.99 26.40
N GLU A 406 -24.37 -27.67 26.26
CA GLU A 406 -24.45 -26.72 27.37
C GLU A 406 -25.84 -26.68 28.03
N GLU A 407 -26.92 -26.86 27.25
CA GLU A 407 -28.29 -27.07 27.75
C GLU A 407 -28.49 -28.44 28.44
N LEU A 408 -27.55 -29.38 28.30
CA LEU A 408 -27.72 -30.74 28.81
C LEU A 408 -27.56 -30.80 30.34
N ASP A 409 -28.63 -31.21 31.02
CA ASP A 409 -28.61 -31.50 32.46
C ASP A 409 -27.59 -32.61 32.79
N THR A 410 -26.46 -32.20 33.36
CA THR A 410 -25.37 -33.06 33.82
C THR A 410 -25.35 -33.25 35.34
N SER A 411 -26.40 -32.83 36.05
CA SER A 411 -26.45 -32.74 37.51
C SER A 411 -26.24 -34.08 38.23
N ILE A 412 -26.66 -35.19 37.63
CA ILE A 412 -26.45 -36.56 38.16
C ILE A 412 -25.19 -37.22 37.55
N LYS A 413 -25.01 -37.15 36.22
CA LYS A 413 -23.91 -37.77 35.44
C LYS A 413 -23.63 -37.00 34.15
N GLY A 414 -22.43 -37.17 33.60
CA GLY A 414 -22.08 -36.70 32.24
C GLY A 414 -21.23 -35.43 32.20
N LYS A 415 -21.02 -34.73 33.32
CA LYS A 415 -20.30 -33.45 33.32
C LYS A 415 -18.86 -33.54 32.78
N MET A 416 -18.12 -34.60 33.13
CA MET A 416 -16.75 -34.81 32.65
C MET A 416 -16.69 -35.17 31.17
N GLU A 417 -17.75 -35.76 30.65
CA GLU A 417 -17.91 -36.15 29.24
C GLU A 417 -18.34 -34.94 28.39
N VAL A 418 -19.29 -34.12 28.87
CA VAL A 418 -19.67 -32.85 28.22
C VAL A 418 -18.48 -31.90 28.15
N SER A 419 -17.71 -31.71 29.23
CA SER A 419 -16.53 -30.85 29.19
C SER A 419 -15.52 -31.27 28.12
N LYS A 420 -15.30 -32.58 27.95
CA LYS A 420 -14.42 -33.09 26.88
C LYS A 420 -14.99 -32.87 25.48
N TRP A 421 -16.27 -33.15 25.26
CA TRP A 421 -16.89 -32.90 23.96
C TRP A 421 -16.89 -31.40 23.61
N LEU A 422 -17.05 -30.51 24.58
CA LEU A 422 -16.90 -29.07 24.38
C LEU A 422 -15.45 -28.66 24.08
N GLU A 423 -14.45 -29.25 24.75
CA GLU A 423 -13.02 -29.05 24.42
C GLU A 423 -12.69 -29.56 22.99
N ASP A 424 -13.10 -30.79 22.65
CA ASP A 424 -12.85 -31.44 21.35
C ASP A 424 -13.58 -30.74 20.19
N LEU A 425 -14.78 -30.20 20.40
CA LEU A 425 -15.56 -29.46 19.38
C LEU A 425 -15.10 -28.00 19.23
N ARG A 426 -14.62 -27.35 20.30
CA ARG A 426 -14.10 -25.97 20.23
C ARG A 426 -12.69 -25.90 19.67
N HIS A 427 -11.91 -26.97 19.71
CA HIS A 427 -10.60 -27.00 19.07
C HIS A 427 -10.71 -26.83 17.55
N SER A 428 -9.85 -25.98 16.97
CA SER A 428 -9.80 -25.62 15.54
C SER A 428 -9.37 -26.76 14.59
N ASN A 429 -9.43 -28.01 15.04
CA ASN A 429 -9.20 -29.23 14.27
C ASN A 429 -10.41 -30.20 14.36
N ALA A 430 -11.54 -29.78 14.95
CA ALA A 430 -12.77 -30.59 15.03
C ALA A 430 -13.18 -31.10 13.64
N GLY A 431 -13.48 -32.39 13.54
CA GLY A 431 -13.76 -33.06 12.27
C GLY A 431 -15.13 -33.70 12.23
N PHE A 432 -15.61 -34.08 11.04
CA PHE A 432 -16.92 -34.70 10.88
C PHE A 432 -17.12 -35.95 11.76
N SER A 433 -16.06 -36.72 12.04
CA SER A 433 -16.12 -37.86 12.96
C SER A 433 -16.34 -37.45 14.42
N THR A 434 -15.66 -36.41 14.93
CA THR A 434 -15.86 -35.94 16.31
C THR A 434 -17.24 -35.29 16.48
N VAL A 435 -17.76 -34.66 15.42
CA VAL A 435 -19.15 -34.19 15.36
C VAL A 435 -20.13 -35.37 15.46
N GLN A 436 -19.98 -36.41 14.64
CA GLN A 436 -20.85 -37.59 14.67
C GLN A 436 -20.76 -38.35 16.01
N ASP A 437 -19.57 -38.57 16.55
CA ASP A 437 -19.37 -39.25 17.83
C ASP A 437 -20.04 -38.45 18.98
N ALA A 438 -19.99 -37.12 18.94
CA ALA A 438 -20.67 -36.24 19.88
C ALA A 438 -22.21 -36.24 19.70
N GLU A 439 -22.74 -36.30 18.47
CA GLU A 439 -24.19 -36.45 18.21
C GLU A 439 -24.73 -37.80 18.72
N GLU A 440 -24.02 -38.90 18.45
CA GLU A 440 -24.39 -40.23 18.95
C GLU A 440 -24.34 -40.26 20.48
N TRP A 441 -23.34 -39.62 21.10
CA TRP A 441 -23.29 -39.48 22.56
C TRP A 441 -24.42 -38.60 23.13
N LEU A 442 -24.68 -37.44 22.50
CA LEU A 442 -25.73 -36.49 22.91
C LEU A 442 -27.11 -37.15 22.88
N THR A 443 -27.46 -37.83 21.78
CA THR A 443 -28.77 -38.49 21.67
C THR A 443 -28.96 -39.57 22.75
N ILE A 444 -27.92 -40.35 23.05
CA ILE A 444 -27.91 -41.31 24.16
C ILE A 444 -28.06 -40.60 25.52
N ALA A 445 -27.42 -39.45 25.73
CA ALA A 445 -27.50 -38.68 26.96
C ALA A 445 -28.88 -38.04 27.15
N MET A 446 -29.42 -37.35 26.13
CA MET A 446 -30.78 -36.79 26.15
C MET A 446 -31.85 -37.87 26.39
N MET A 447 -31.71 -39.05 25.78
CA MET A 447 -32.61 -40.18 26.06
C MET A 447 -32.51 -40.66 27.52
N ARG A 448 -31.34 -40.60 28.16
CA ARG A 448 -31.21 -40.95 29.59
C ARG A 448 -31.87 -39.90 30.47
N VAL A 449 -31.62 -38.61 30.20
CA VAL A 449 -32.24 -37.48 30.92
C VAL A 449 -33.77 -37.56 30.83
N HIS A 450 -34.32 -37.72 29.61
CA HIS A 450 -35.76 -37.85 29.40
C HIS A 450 -36.35 -39.07 30.12
N ARG A 451 -35.77 -40.28 29.98
CA ARG A 451 -36.26 -41.50 30.66
C ARG A 451 -36.20 -41.41 32.20
N HIS A 452 -35.19 -40.73 32.74
CA HIS A 452 -35.07 -40.51 34.19
C HIS A 452 -36.10 -39.46 34.65
N ARG A 453 -36.33 -38.39 33.87
CA ARG A 453 -37.39 -37.42 34.14
C ARG A 453 -38.78 -38.05 34.10
N ASP A 454 -39.06 -38.88 33.08
CA ASP A 454 -40.29 -39.68 33.00
C ASP A 454 -40.48 -40.61 34.20
N PHE A 455 -39.39 -41.09 34.81
CA PHE A 455 -39.42 -41.95 35.99
C PHE A 455 -39.76 -41.13 37.25
N LEU A 456 -39.12 -39.98 37.43
CA LEU A 456 -39.46 -39.04 38.51
C LEU A 456 -40.88 -38.47 38.36
N ASP A 457 -41.36 -38.20 37.14
CA ASP A 457 -42.73 -37.78 36.88
C ASP A 457 -43.76 -38.87 37.21
N ARG A 458 -43.40 -40.16 37.04
CA ARG A 458 -44.23 -41.29 37.51
C ARG A 458 -44.22 -41.41 39.03
N ALA A 459 -43.07 -41.30 39.68
CA ALA A 459 -42.97 -41.29 41.15
C ALA A 459 -43.76 -40.12 41.75
N ARG A 460 -43.59 -38.90 41.22
CA ARG A 460 -44.43 -37.74 41.56
C ARG A 460 -45.92 -38.01 41.33
N GLY A 461 -46.28 -38.72 40.27
CA GLY A 461 -47.67 -39.13 40.01
C GLY A 461 -48.25 -40.02 41.11
N GLU A 462 -47.46 -40.92 41.70
CA GLU A 462 -47.84 -41.73 42.86
C GLU A 462 -47.87 -40.90 44.17
N LEU A 463 -47.07 -39.83 44.25
CA LEU A 463 -46.97 -38.88 45.37
C LEU A 463 -47.84 -37.62 45.20
N ALA A 464 -48.74 -37.57 44.23
CA ALA A 464 -49.39 -36.33 43.77
C ALA A 464 -50.27 -35.62 44.82
N SER A 465 -50.62 -36.28 45.93
CA SER A 465 -51.31 -35.70 47.08
C SER A 465 -50.40 -34.99 48.09
N LEU A 466 -49.07 -35.19 47.99
CA LEU A 466 -48.05 -34.63 48.89
C LEU A 466 -47.13 -33.62 48.19
N TRP A 467 -47.23 -33.46 46.87
CA TRP A 467 -46.42 -32.51 46.11
C TRP A 467 -46.88 -31.06 46.34
N PRO A 468 -45.98 -30.07 46.58
CA PRO A 468 -46.38 -28.69 46.75
C PRO A 468 -46.87 -28.05 45.45
N ASN A 469 -48.04 -27.39 45.49
CA ASN A 469 -48.55 -26.59 44.36
C ASN A 469 -47.64 -25.40 43.96
N GLU A 470 -46.71 -25.02 44.84
CA GLU A 470 -45.73 -23.95 44.62
C GLU A 470 -44.45 -24.41 43.91
N LEU A 471 -44.23 -25.73 43.78
CA LEU A 471 -43.01 -26.32 43.23
C LEU A 471 -43.28 -26.88 41.82
N ASP A 472 -42.97 -26.08 40.80
CA ASP A 472 -43.00 -26.57 39.41
C ASP A 472 -41.97 -27.69 39.19
N SER A 473 -42.41 -28.76 38.52
CA SER A 473 -41.57 -29.87 38.07
C SER A 473 -40.81 -29.58 36.78
N GLY A 474 -41.15 -28.51 36.04
CA GLY A 474 -40.38 -28.00 34.91
C GLY A 474 -39.06 -27.38 35.35
N ALA A 475 -39.11 -26.41 36.27
CA ALA A 475 -37.95 -25.68 36.82
C ALA A 475 -37.13 -26.47 37.89
N LEU A 476 -36.93 -27.77 37.66
CA LEU A 476 -36.05 -28.64 38.45
C LEU A 476 -35.07 -29.38 37.53
N ASP A 477 -33.77 -29.27 37.85
CA ASP A 477 -32.74 -30.19 37.39
C ASP A 477 -33.01 -31.59 37.96
N LEU A 478 -32.54 -32.64 37.27
CA LEU A 478 -32.75 -34.03 37.66
C LEU A 478 -32.24 -34.32 39.08
N ALA A 479 -31.07 -33.83 39.48
CA ALA A 479 -30.57 -34.02 40.84
C ALA A 479 -31.37 -33.22 41.90
N GLU A 480 -32.08 -32.15 41.53
CA GLU A 480 -33.02 -31.46 42.43
C GLU A 480 -34.34 -32.23 42.52
N TYR A 481 -34.83 -32.75 41.38
CA TYR A 481 -36.09 -33.49 41.28
C TYR A 481 -35.99 -34.85 42.00
N GLU A 482 -34.89 -35.59 41.81
CA GLU A 482 -34.62 -36.86 42.53
C GLU A 482 -34.53 -36.64 44.04
N ARG A 483 -33.90 -35.54 44.49
CA ARG A 483 -33.89 -35.14 45.91
C ARG A 483 -35.29 -34.82 46.42
N ALA A 484 -36.06 -34.02 45.68
CA ALA A 484 -37.42 -33.63 46.09
C ALA A 484 -38.37 -34.83 46.21
N VAL A 485 -38.35 -35.75 45.24
CA VAL A 485 -39.11 -37.02 45.28
C VAL A 485 -38.64 -37.87 46.47
N SER A 486 -37.33 -38.08 46.64
CA SER A 486 -36.76 -38.90 47.72
C SER A 486 -37.06 -38.36 49.13
N GLU A 487 -37.08 -37.04 49.31
CA GLU A 487 -37.50 -36.40 50.56
C GLU A 487 -38.97 -36.72 50.88
N ILE A 488 -39.87 -36.56 49.90
CA ILE A 488 -41.31 -36.83 50.08
C ILE A 488 -41.56 -38.32 50.34
N GLU A 489 -40.90 -39.24 49.62
CA GLU A 489 -41.03 -40.68 49.86
C GLU A 489 -40.55 -41.12 51.25
N SER A 490 -39.51 -40.46 51.78
CA SER A 490 -38.87 -40.87 53.04
C SER A 490 -39.38 -40.16 54.30
N LYS A 491 -39.90 -38.94 54.17
CA LYS A 491 -40.37 -38.08 55.28
C LYS A 491 -41.86 -37.76 55.23
N GLY A 492 -42.51 -37.86 54.06
CA GLY A 492 -43.90 -37.43 53.82
C GLY A 492 -44.07 -35.94 53.57
N GLU A 493 -43.08 -35.11 53.90
CA GLU A 493 -43.03 -33.67 53.70
C GLU A 493 -41.63 -33.25 53.21
N LEU A 494 -41.54 -32.20 52.39
CA LEU A 494 -40.25 -31.59 52.02
C LEU A 494 -39.64 -30.84 53.21
N SER A 495 -38.34 -31.00 53.44
CA SER A 495 -37.66 -30.32 54.54
C SER A 495 -37.65 -28.81 54.33
N ALA A 496 -37.90 -28.04 55.40
CA ALA A 496 -37.83 -26.58 55.36
C ALA A 496 -36.46 -26.05 54.88
N SER A 497 -35.38 -26.84 55.03
CA SER A 497 -34.06 -26.55 54.46
C SER A 497 -34.08 -26.45 52.94
N PHE A 498 -34.76 -27.36 52.23
CA PHE A 498 -34.86 -27.34 50.75
C PHE A 498 -35.53 -26.05 50.25
N GLY A 499 -36.57 -25.60 50.96
CA GLY A 499 -37.23 -24.33 50.71
C GLY A 499 -36.41 -23.09 51.12
N LEU A 500 -35.50 -23.21 52.09
CA LEU A 500 -34.62 -22.12 52.51
C LEU A 500 -33.40 -21.96 51.59
N GLU A 501 -32.73 -23.05 51.23
CA GLU A 501 -31.57 -23.06 50.32
C GLU A 501 -31.95 -22.48 48.95
N ARG A 502 -33.08 -22.93 48.38
CA ARG A 502 -33.65 -22.39 47.14
C ARG A 502 -34.11 -20.93 47.29
N ARG A 503 -34.56 -20.50 48.49
CA ARG A 503 -34.87 -19.08 48.75
C ARG A 503 -33.61 -18.21 48.80
N SER A 504 -32.51 -18.66 49.41
CA SER A 504 -31.23 -17.95 49.32
C SER A 504 -30.78 -17.81 47.86
N GLN A 505 -30.70 -18.91 47.11
CA GLN A 505 -30.28 -18.87 45.69
C GLN A 505 -31.16 -17.96 44.83
N ILE A 506 -32.49 -17.95 45.04
CA ILE A 506 -33.41 -17.04 44.33
C ILE A 506 -33.23 -15.59 44.78
N ILE A 507 -32.90 -15.33 46.05
CA ILE A 507 -32.59 -13.98 46.54
C ILE A 507 -31.25 -13.51 45.97
N ASP A 508 -30.20 -14.33 46.02
CA ASP A 508 -28.86 -14.00 45.52
C ASP A 508 -28.89 -13.71 44.01
N ASN A 509 -29.55 -14.58 43.22
CA ASN A 509 -29.74 -14.36 41.78
C ASN A 509 -30.59 -13.11 41.48
N ARG A 510 -31.56 -12.77 42.34
CA ARG A 510 -32.33 -11.52 42.21
C ARG A 510 -31.54 -10.29 42.62
N MET A 511 -30.65 -10.39 43.60
CA MET A 511 -29.74 -9.30 43.98
C MET A 511 -28.75 -9.01 42.86
N GLY A 512 -28.20 -10.04 42.20
CA GLY A 512 -27.41 -9.88 40.97
C GLY A 512 -28.20 -9.17 39.88
N GLN A 513 -29.39 -9.68 39.52
CA GLN A 513 -30.27 -9.03 38.54
C GLN A 513 -30.78 -7.62 38.94
N VAL A 514 -30.52 -7.17 40.17
CA VAL A 514 -30.77 -5.80 40.63
C VAL A 514 -29.49 -4.97 40.56
N SER A 515 -28.32 -5.50 40.95
CA SER A 515 -27.03 -4.80 40.74
C SER A 515 -26.81 -4.51 39.26
N ASP A 516 -26.98 -5.49 38.38
CA ASP A 516 -26.73 -5.34 36.94
C ASP A 516 -27.56 -4.18 36.35
N LYS A 517 -28.82 -4.04 36.78
CA LYS A 517 -29.73 -2.97 36.34
C LYS A 517 -29.43 -1.61 36.96
N LEU A 518 -28.87 -1.59 38.17
CA LEU A 518 -28.36 -0.36 38.77
C LEU A 518 -27.07 0.09 38.09
N GLU A 519 -26.20 -0.83 37.66
CA GLU A 519 -25.03 -0.50 36.84
C GLU A 519 -25.44 0.03 35.45
N GLU A 520 -26.47 -0.54 34.82
CA GLU A 520 -27.09 0.01 33.60
C GLU A 520 -27.65 1.43 33.82
N GLU A 521 -28.33 1.69 34.95
CA GLU A 521 -28.86 3.01 35.28
C GLU A 521 -27.74 4.03 35.57
N PHE A 522 -26.68 3.62 36.27
CA PHE A 522 -25.53 4.49 36.55
C PHE A 522 -24.73 4.81 35.28
N GLU A 523 -24.62 3.89 34.33
CA GLU A 523 -23.98 4.19 33.05
C GLU A 523 -24.84 5.11 32.18
N GLN A 524 -26.18 5.02 32.25
CA GLN A 524 -27.07 6.04 31.65
C GLN A 524 -26.86 7.42 32.30
N TRP A 525 -26.71 7.48 33.63
CA TRP A 525 -26.41 8.73 34.32
C TRP A 525 -25.03 9.29 33.96
N ARG A 526 -24.02 8.43 33.76
CA ARG A 526 -22.71 8.82 33.23
C ARG A 526 -22.83 9.45 31.83
N GLN A 527 -23.62 8.84 30.94
CA GLN A 527 -23.88 9.37 29.59
C GLN A 527 -24.61 10.72 29.60
N VAL A 528 -25.46 10.98 30.60
CA VAL A 528 -26.10 12.29 30.83
C VAL A 528 -25.10 13.33 31.37
N GLY A 529 -24.04 12.88 32.05
CA GLY A 529 -22.89 13.68 32.47
C GLY A 529 -22.53 13.58 33.97
N TRP A 530 -23.17 12.71 34.74
CA TRP A 530 -22.97 12.60 36.19
C TRP A 530 -21.70 11.80 36.57
N ASP A 531 -21.00 12.22 37.62
CA ASP A 531 -19.91 11.44 38.24
C ASP A 531 -20.50 10.37 39.17
N VAL A 532 -20.75 9.19 38.62
CA VAL A 532 -21.35 8.04 39.31
C VAL A 532 -20.35 7.20 40.12
N ALA A 533 -19.08 7.61 40.26
CA ALA A 533 -18.05 6.80 40.91
C ALA A 533 -18.39 6.42 42.36
N GLY A 534 -19.00 7.33 43.12
CA GLY A 534 -19.45 7.05 44.50
C GLY A 534 -20.62 6.05 44.58
N LEU A 535 -21.47 5.97 43.54
CA LEU A 535 -22.57 5.00 43.50
C LEU A 535 -22.07 3.57 43.34
N TYR A 536 -21.05 3.34 42.51
CA TYR A 536 -20.41 2.02 42.38
C TYR A 536 -19.72 1.59 43.69
N GLU A 537 -19.04 2.51 44.39
CA GLU A 537 -18.42 2.22 45.69
C GLU A 537 -19.47 1.85 46.76
N MET A 538 -20.64 2.49 46.74
CA MET A 538 -21.79 2.12 47.58
C MET A 538 -22.46 0.80 47.16
N LEU A 539 -22.55 0.50 45.85
CA LEU A 539 -23.12 -0.75 45.34
C LEU A 539 -22.30 -1.98 45.79
N VAL A 540 -20.97 -1.84 45.80
CA VAL A 540 -20.04 -2.88 46.24
C VAL A 540 -20.04 -3.05 47.77
N SER A 541 -20.35 -2.01 48.55
CA SER A 541 -20.26 -2.03 50.01
C SER A 541 -21.58 -2.27 50.75
N ASP A 542 -22.70 -1.73 50.26
CA ASP A 542 -24.05 -2.08 50.73
C ASP A 542 -25.14 -1.77 49.67
N PRO A 543 -25.46 -2.74 48.79
CA PRO A 543 -26.46 -2.54 47.74
C PRO A 543 -27.89 -2.37 48.29
N VAL A 544 -28.15 -2.78 49.54
CA VAL A 544 -29.48 -2.67 50.16
C VAL A 544 -29.71 -1.25 50.67
N LYS A 545 -28.70 -0.61 51.28
CA LYS A 545 -28.77 0.83 51.60
C LYS A 545 -28.90 1.67 50.33
N LEU A 546 -28.06 1.42 49.33
CA LEU A 546 -28.13 2.14 48.05
C LEU A 546 -29.52 2.02 47.41
N GLY A 547 -30.13 0.83 47.42
CA GLY A 547 -31.51 0.61 46.96
C GLY A 547 -32.59 1.42 47.72
N LEU A 548 -32.35 1.76 48.98
CA LEU A 548 -33.25 2.60 49.81
C LEU A 548 -32.98 4.10 49.63
N ASP A 549 -31.73 4.49 49.36
CA ASP A 549 -31.30 5.89 49.22
C ASP A 549 -31.57 6.43 47.79
N LEU A 550 -31.52 5.58 46.77
CA LEU A 550 -31.72 5.93 45.36
C LEU A 550 -32.97 6.75 45.02
N PRO A 551 -34.16 6.52 45.63
CA PRO A 551 -35.32 7.41 45.43
C PRO A 551 -35.03 8.87 45.81
N SER A 552 -34.36 9.11 46.94
CA SER A 552 -33.99 10.46 47.37
C SER A 552 -32.91 11.09 46.47
N ILE A 553 -31.99 10.27 45.96
CA ILE A 553 -30.98 10.69 44.98
C ILE A 553 -31.67 11.14 43.69
N ARG A 554 -32.59 10.35 43.12
CA ARG A 554 -33.36 10.72 41.92
C ARG A 554 -34.15 12.03 42.10
N GLU A 555 -34.88 12.17 43.21
CA GLU A 555 -35.58 13.43 43.54
C GLU A 555 -34.62 14.62 43.65
N SER A 556 -33.42 14.42 44.21
CA SER A 556 -32.39 15.46 44.29
C SER A 556 -31.78 15.84 42.93
N MET A 557 -31.73 14.91 41.97
CA MET A 557 -31.23 15.16 40.61
C MET A 557 -32.24 15.97 39.77
N ASP A 558 -33.53 15.67 39.86
CA ASP A 558 -34.60 16.45 39.19
C ASP A 558 -34.59 17.93 39.63
N VAL A 559 -34.25 18.18 40.89
CA VAL A 559 -34.20 19.51 41.50
C VAL A 559 -32.92 20.30 41.13
N GLN A 560 -31.93 19.69 40.47
CA GLN A 560 -30.60 20.28 40.17
C GLN A 560 -30.65 21.68 39.54
N LYS A 561 -31.55 21.91 38.56
CA LYS A 561 -31.63 23.23 37.89
C LYS A 561 -32.09 24.37 38.82
N SER A 562 -32.74 24.04 39.94
CA SER A 562 -33.03 25.01 41.01
C SER A 562 -31.85 25.20 41.98
N ARG A 563 -31.06 24.14 42.21
CA ARG A 563 -29.85 24.14 43.05
C ARG A 563 -28.75 24.99 42.42
N VAL A 564 -28.48 24.78 41.13
CA VAL A 564 -27.54 25.60 40.34
C VAL A 564 -27.92 27.08 40.39
N ARG A 565 -29.21 27.44 40.20
CA ARG A 565 -29.69 28.83 40.28
C ARG A 565 -29.56 29.47 41.67
N ARG A 566 -29.73 28.70 42.75
CA ARG A 566 -29.50 29.18 44.12
C ARG A 566 -28.01 29.44 44.37
N LEU A 567 -27.16 28.48 43.97
CA LEU A 567 -25.71 28.59 44.16
C LEU A 567 -25.07 29.67 43.26
N SER A 568 -25.54 29.86 42.03
CA SER A 568 -24.98 30.87 41.11
C SER A 568 -25.16 32.32 41.57
N GLY A 569 -25.99 32.58 42.58
CA GLY A 569 -26.17 33.90 43.19
C GLY A 569 -25.18 34.24 44.31
N LEU A 570 -24.28 33.32 44.69
CA LEU A 570 -23.34 33.49 45.80
C LEU A 570 -21.99 34.11 45.36
N PRO A 571 -21.28 34.84 46.25
CA PRO A 571 -20.04 35.55 45.92
C PRO A 571 -18.80 34.62 45.91
N TRP A 572 -18.75 33.65 44.99
CA TRP A 572 -17.70 32.64 44.91
C TRP A 572 -16.27 33.16 44.70
N GLY A 573 -16.10 34.39 44.22
CA GLY A 573 -14.78 35.05 44.10
C GLY A 573 -14.11 35.36 45.45
N LEU A 574 -14.83 35.20 46.58
CA LEU A 574 -14.25 35.20 47.92
C LEU A 574 -13.46 33.91 48.15
N ASN A 575 -14.13 32.75 48.15
CA ASN A 575 -13.48 31.44 48.33
C ASN A 575 -13.54 30.55 47.07
N VAL A 576 -12.50 30.62 46.25
CA VAL A 576 -12.36 29.80 45.03
C VAL A 576 -12.24 28.30 45.34
N ARG A 577 -11.61 27.91 46.46
CA ARG A 577 -11.44 26.48 46.83
C ARG A 577 -12.76 25.83 47.25
N LEU A 578 -13.60 26.57 47.97
CA LEU A 578 -14.95 26.15 48.31
C LEU A 578 -15.82 26.08 47.03
N ALA A 579 -15.65 27.02 46.10
CA ALA A 579 -16.31 26.98 44.80
C ALA A 579 -15.92 25.73 43.99
N GLU A 580 -14.62 25.43 43.85
CA GLU A 580 -14.12 24.22 43.17
C GLU A 580 -14.64 22.93 43.82
N LYS A 581 -14.65 22.86 45.16
CA LYS A 581 -15.22 21.71 45.89
C LYS A 581 -16.72 21.55 45.60
N VAL A 582 -17.50 22.63 45.71
CA VAL A 582 -18.95 22.60 45.45
C VAL A 582 -19.25 22.28 43.99
N LEU A 583 -18.43 22.72 43.03
CA LEU A 583 -18.57 22.32 41.62
C LEU A 583 -18.29 20.82 41.43
N ALA A 584 -17.27 20.26 42.07
CA ALA A 584 -16.97 18.83 42.02
C ALA A 584 -18.05 17.98 42.72
N ASP A 585 -18.60 18.45 43.84
CA ASP A 585 -19.68 17.78 44.56
C ASP A 585 -21.03 17.93 43.81
N LEU A 586 -21.25 18.99 43.03
CA LEU A 586 -22.43 19.15 42.15
C LEU A 586 -22.46 18.19 40.95
N MET A 587 -21.33 17.59 40.58
CA MET A 587 -21.27 16.51 39.58
C MET A 587 -21.76 15.17 40.13
N ARG A 588 -21.88 15.03 41.45
CA ARG A 588 -22.02 13.75 42.16
C ARG A 588 -23.43 13.56 42.73
N PRO A 589 -24.23 12.64 42.17
CA PRO A 589 -25.64 12.49 42.54
C PRO A 589 -25.82 12.13 44.02
N GLU A 590 -24.89 11.38 44.62
CA GLU A 590 -24.94 10.99 46.04
C GLU A 590 -24.73 12.16 47.02
N LYS A 591 -24.15 13.28 46.56
CA LYS A 591 -23.84 14.46 47.41
C LYS A 591 -24.85 15.58 47.29
N LEU A 592 -25.75 15.55 46.31
CA LEU A 592 -26.70 16.63 46.04
C LEU A 592 -27.62 16.96 47.21
N VAL A 593 -28.01 15.95 48.00
CA VAL A 593 -28.82 16.11 49.22
C VAL A 593 -28.01 16.83 50.31
N LEU A 594 -26.72 16.52 50.47
CA LEU A 594 -25.84 17.20 51.43
C LEU A 594 -25.64 18.67 51.04
N ILE A 595 -25.45 18.98 49.76
CA ILE A 595 -25.29 20.38 49.28
C ILE A 595 -26.53 21.23 49.57
N ASP A 596 -27.74 20.64 49.57
CA ASP A 596 -28.97 21.37 49.95
C ASP A 596 -29.10 21.62 51.45
N HIS A 597 -28.53 20.76 52.30
CA HIS A 597 -28.46 20.97 53.75
C HIS A 597 -27.35 21.97 54.12
N ASP A 598 -26.14 21.77 53.58
CA ASP A 598 -24.94 22.56 53.85
C ASP A 598 -25.02 23.99 53.26
N TYR A 599 -26.05 24.30 52.45
CA TYR A 599 -26.22 25.61 51.79
C TYR A 599 -26.12 26.81 52.74
N GLN A 600 -26.64 26.70 53.98
CA GLN A 600 -26.55 27.78 54.96
C GLN A 600 -25.12 27.98 55.48
N ASP A 601 -24.40 26.89 55.71
CA ASP A 601 -23.01 26.93 56.19
C ASP A 601 -22.04 27.36 55.09
N ILE A 602 -22.33 27.00 53.82
CA ILE A 602 -21.63 27.50 52.63
C ILE A 602 -21.79 29.03 52.51
N MET A 603 -23.01 29.56 52.69
CA MET A 603 -23.22 31.02 52.72
C MET A 603 -22.46 31.68 53.89
N LEU A 604 -22.43 31.04 55.05
CA LEU A 604 -21.78 31.59 56.24
C LEU A 604 -20.25 31.64 56.05
N GLN A 605 -19.64 30.56 55.56
CA GLN A 605 -18.21 30.52 55.22
C GLN A 605 -17.83 31.56 54.16
N LEU A 606 -18.65 31.72 53.11
CA LEU A 606 -18.47 32.79 52.11
C LEU A 606 -18.69 34.20 52.68
N SER A 607 -19.24 34.36 53.88
CA SER A 607 -19.42 35.67 54.54
C SER A 607 -18.36 35.97 55.60
N GLU A 608 -17.61 34.97 56.07
CA GLU A 608 -16.50 35.13 57.02
C GLU A 608 -15.18 35.53 56.33
N GLU A 609 -15.01 35.18 55.04
CA GLU A 609 -13.82 35.55 54.26
C GLU A 609 -13.97 36.95 53.63
N SER A 610 -13.24 37.93 54.17
CA SER A 610 -13.35 39.35 53.80
C SER A 610 -12.61 39.76 52.53
N ASP A 611 -11.61 38.98 52.12
CA ASP A 611 -10.66 39.35 51.06
C ASP A 611 -10.91 38.47 49.83
N ALA A 612 -11.16 39.08 48.67
CA ALA A 612 -11.48 38.34 47.44
C ALA A 612 -10.26 37.58 46.89
N SER A 613 -10.32 36.25 46.87
CA SER A 613 -9.24 35.39 46.34
C SER A 613 -9.09 35.49 44.81
N ASP A 614 -10.19 35.68 44.07
CA ASP A 614 -10.16 36.09 42.66
C ASP A 614 -11.48 36.81 42.27
N PRO A 615 -11.47 38.13 42.00
CA PRO A 615 -12.67 38.88 41.63
C PRO A 615 -13.20 38.57 40.22
N ASN A 616 -12.47 37.82 39.39
CA ASN A 616 -12.88 37.40 38.05
C ASN A 616 -13.42 35.96 37.99
N PHE A 617 -13.49 35.23 39.11
CA PHE A 617 -13.97 33.85 39.13
C PHE A 617 -15.46 33.74 38.77
N VAL A 618 -15.80 32.87 37.82
CA VAL A 618 -17.18 32.64 37.35
C VAL A 618 -17.65 31.23 37.71
N PHE A 619 -18.67 31.13 38.57
CA PHE A 619 -19.26 29.86 38.99
C PHE A 619 -20.21 29.30 37.92
N ASN A 620 -19.72 28.33 37.14
CA ASN A 620 -20.50 27.62 36.12
C ASN A 620 -20.98 26.26 36.67
N GLY A 621 -22.14 26.25 37.36
CA GLY A 621 -22.71 25.03 37.91
C GLY A 621 -23.20 24.03 36.86
N PHE A 622 -23.05 22.73 37.14
CA PHE A 622 -23.40 21.63 36.24
C PHE A 622 -24.91 21.49 36.00
N GLU A 623 -25.36 21.61 34.75
CA GLU A 623 -26.66 21.13 34.29
C GLU A 623 -26.50 19.84 33.46
N PRO A 624 -27.31 18.79 33.72
CA PRO A 624 -27.29 17.56 32.92
C PRO A 624 -27.80 17.77 31.50
N ASN A 625 -27.21 17.05 30.54
CA ASN A 625 -27.64 17.05 29.14
C ASN A 625 -29.02 16.41 28.97
N GLN A 626 -29.78 16.81 27.93
CA GLN A 626 -31.04 16.13 27.62
C GLN A 626 -30.75 14.69 27.13
N PRO A 627 -31.38 13.66 27.71
CA PRO A 627 -31.20 12.29 27.26
C PRO A 627 -31.73 12.12 25.84
N LYS A 628 -30.98 11.41 25.00
CA LYS A 628 -31.53 10.87 23.74
C LYS A 628 -32.60 9.85 24.13
N ALA A 629 -33.81 9.99 23.58
CA ALA A 629 -34.94 9.17 23.98
C ALA A 629 -34.75 7.69 23.60
N ILE A 630 -34.31 6.88 24.57
CA ILE A 630 -34.36 5.42 24.51
C ILE A 630 -35.80 4.99 24.80
N ILE A 631 -36.37 4.13 23.95
CA ILE A 631 -37.75 3.66 24.09
C ILE A 631 -37.78 2.49 25.07
N GLU A 632 -37.89 2.80 26.36
CA GLU A 632 -38.07 1.80 27.41
C GLU A 632 -39.38 1.03 27.23
N LYS A 633 -39.28 -0.31 27.18
CA LYS A 633 -40.45 -1.18 27.35
C LYS A 633 -40.84 -1.22 28.83
N ARG A 634 -41.75 -0.34 29.24
CA ARG A 634 -42.33 -0.40 30.60
C ARG A 634 -42.93 -1.78 30.88
N LEU A 635 -42.38 -2.46 31.89
CA LEU A 635 -42.97 -3.68 32.44
C LEU A 635 -44.28 -3.36 33.19
N PRO A 636 -45.25 -4.29 33.22
CA PRO A 636 -46.50 -4.08 33.94
C PRO A 636 -46.29 -4.12 35.46
N VAL A 637 -46.81 -3.10 36.15
CA VAL A 637 -46.83 -3.07 37.63
C VAL A 637 -47.85 -4.09 38.14
N LEU A 638 -47.41 -5.01 38.99
CA LEU A 638 -48.29 -5.99 39.65
C LEU A 638 -49.06 -5.31 40.78
N ILE A 639 -50.39 -5.25 40.65
CA ILE A 639 -51.30 -4.86 41.73
C ILE A 639 -51.62 -6.13 42.56
N PRO A 640 -51.61 -6.09 43.90
CA PRO A 640 -51.98 -7.23 44.73
C PRO A 640 -53.39 -7.76 44.42
N ALA A 641 -53.51 -9.08 44.30
CA ALA A 641 -54.76 -9.72 43.92
C ALA A 641 -55.68 -9.95 45.14
N ASP A 642 -56.84 -9.30 45.13
CA ASP A 642 -57.94 -9.62 46.04
C ASP A 642 -58.97 -10.56 45.41
N LYS A 643 -59.61 -11.39 46.23
CA LYS A 643 -60.38 -12.55 45.77
C LYS A 643 -61.85 -12.21 45.53
N LYS A 644 -62.41 -12.54 44.35
CA LYS A 644 -63.42 -13.61 44.22
C LYS A 644 -64.11 -13.79 42.86
N GLU A 645 -64.62 -15.02 42.75
CA GLU A 645 -65.86 -15.45 42.08
C GLU A 645 -65.88 -15.71 40.57
N VAL A 646 -66.69 -16.72 40.25
CA VAL A 646 -66.78 -17.46 38.99
C VAL A 646 -68.00 -16.98 38.23
N VAL A 647 -67.89 -16.77 36.92
CA VAL A 647 -68.89 -17.22 35.93
C VAL A 647 -68.37 -17.03 34.49
N SER A 648 -68.63 -18.04 33.67
CA SER A 648 -68.60 -18.03 32.20
C SER A 648 -69.67 -19.04 31.72
N PRO A 649 -70.19 -18.96 30.48
CA PRO A 649 -70.05 -17.92 29.47
C PRO A 649 -71.41 -17.39 28.95
N SER A 650 -71.37 -16.37 28.08
CA SER A 650 -72.32 -16.28 26.95
C SER A 650 -71.76 -15.44 25.81
N ALA A 651 -72.18 -15.77 24.60
CA ALA A 651 -71.89 -14.98 23.40
C ALA A 651 -72.97 -13.92 23.19
N VAL A 652 -72.67 -12.90 22.38
CA VAL A 652 -73.54 -12.49 21.26
C VAL A 652 -72.70 -11.65 20.27
N THR A 653 -72.99 -11.84 18.98
CA THR A 653 -72.44 -11.07 17.85
C THR A 653 -73.20 -9.78 17.62
N GLU A 654 -72.56 -8.73 17.09
CA GLU A 654 -73.03 -7.94 15.92
C GLU A 654 -72.17 -6.68 15.68
N GLY A 655 -72.44 -5.96 14.58
CA GLY A 655 -72.22 -4.50 14.56
C GLY A 655 -71.25 -3.94 13.51
N LEU A 656 -71.51 -4.15 12.22
CA LEU A 656 -70.83 -3.44 11.12
C LEU A 656 -70.93 -1.90 11.29
N SER A 657 -69.91 -1.13 10.83
CA SER A 657 -70.00 -0.47 9.50
C SER A 657 -68.94 0.63 9.25
N ARG A 658 -68.13 0.43 8.21
CA ARG A 658 -67.71 1.39 7.14
C ARG A 658 -67.66 2.91 7.43
N ASN A 659 -66.56 3.53 6.97
CA ASN A 659 -66.57 4.09 5.60
C ASN A 659 -65.18 4.04 4.94
N ASP A 660 -65.21 3.95 3.60
CA ASP A 660 -64.09 3.55 2.74
C ASP A 660 -63.47 4.76 1.98
N SER A 661 -62.61 4.45 0.99
CA SER A 661 -62.01 5.32 -0.06
C SER A 661 -60.82 6.23 0.32
N GLU A 662 -59.73 6.30 -0.44
CA GLU A 662 -59.26 5.53 -1.62
C GLU A 662 -57.69 5.53 -1.62
N ALA A 663 -56.98 4.43 -1.93
CA ALA A 663 -56.48 4.01 -3.26
C ALA A 663 -55.48 5.00 -3.93
N LYS A 664 -54.47 4.66 -4.74
CA LYS A 664 -54.03 3.46 -5.51
C LYS A 664 -52.59 3.77 -6.01
N VAL A 665 -51.60 2.90 -6.24
CA VAL A 665 -51.37 1.43 -6.12
C VAL A 665 -49.94 1.24 -5.51
N LEU A 666 -49.07 0.21 -5.67
CA LEU A 666 -48.95 -1.01 -6.50
C LEU A 666 -48.16 -2.10 -5.74
N ALA A 667 -48.29 -3.37 -6.15
CA ALA A 667 -47.48 -4.51 -5.70
C ALA A 667 -47.50 -5.63 -6.78
N VAL A 668 -47.17 -6.89 -6.39
CA VAL A 668 -46.96 -8.12 -7.21
C VAL A 668 -45.49 -8.27 -7.64
N ALA A 669 -44.66 -9.24 -7.23
CA ALA A 669 -44.77 -10.62 -6.69
C ALA A 669 -44.39 -11.73 -7.70
N GLN A 670 -43.85 -12.84 -7.19
CA GLN A 670 -43.25 -13.94 -7.94
C GLN A 670 -44.28 -15.02 -8.32
N SER A 671 -44.23 -15.54 -9.56
CA SER A 671 -44.44 -16.96 -9.88
C SER A 671 -44.36 -17.26 -11.39
N VAL A 672 -43.40 -18.08 -11.83
CA VAL A 672 -43.52 -18.95 -13.03
C VAL A 672 -42.72 -20.23 -12.77
N VAL A 673 -43.31 -21.40 -13.04
CA VAL A 673 -42.64 -22.71 -13.04
C VAL A 673 -43.11 -23.49 -14.29
N GLU A 674 -42.19 -24.24 -14.89
CA GLU A 674 -42.36 -25.28 -15.92
C GLU A 674 -43.19 -24.99 -17.20
N SER A 675 -42.52 -25.12 -18.36
CA SER A 675 -42.69 -26.32 -19.23
C SER A 675 -41.91 -26.21 -20.55
N ILE A 676 -41.16 -27.27 -20.92
CA ILE A 676 -41.08 -27.80 -22.32
C ILE A 676 -40.40 -29.19 -22.31
N SER A 677 -40.77 -30.03 -23.29
CA SER A 677 -40.72 -31.50 -23.22
C SER A 677 -39.43 -32.18 -23.74
N GLN A 678 -39.32 -33.48 -23.43
CA GLN A 678 -38.25 -34.42 -23.83
C GLN A 678 -38.34 -34.91 -25.29
N LYS A 679 -37.19 -35.39 -25.82
CA LYS A 679 -36.99 -36.52 -26.77
C LYS A 679 -35.48 -36.79 -26.92
N GLY A 680 -34.93 -38.00 -27.04
CA GLY A 680 -35.51 -39.35 -26.86
C GLY A 680 -34.63 -40.45 -27.47
N GLY A 681 -34.09 -41.38 -26.64
CA GLY A 681 -33.30 -42.57 -27.05
C GLY A 681 -31.82 -42.31 -27.43
N GLY A 682 -30.88 -43.26 -27.33
CA GLY A 682 -30.91 -44.57 -26.67
C GLY A 682 -29.88 -45.60 -27.22
N GLY A 683 -29.18 -46.35 -26.35
CA GLY A 683 -28.59 -47.67 -26.70
C GLY A 683 -27.11 -47.99 -26.38
N VAL A 684 -26.92 -49.11 -25.65
CA VAL A 684 -25.97 -50.23 -25.93
C VAL A 684 -24.43 -50.07 -25.80
N ASN A 685 -23.88 -50.80 -24.81
CA ASN A 685 -22.57 -51.50 -24.70
C ASN A 685 -21.22 -50.84 -25.10
N SER A 686 -20.21 -50.94 -24.22
CA SER A 686 -19.07 -51.90 -24.31
C SER A 686 -17.69 -51.40 -23.79
N VAL A 687 -17.08 -52.27 -22.97
CA VAL A 687 -15.66 -52.68 -22.90
C VAL A 687 -14.58 -51.82 -23.59
N ALA A 688 -13.62 -51.31 -22.78
CA ALA A 688 -12.18 -51.45 -23.06
C ALA A 688 -11.33 -51.31 -21.78
N LYS A 689 -10.16 -51.98 -21.75
CA LYS A 689 -9.10 -51.78 -20.75
C LYS A 689 -7.94 -51.02 -21.41
N SER A 690 -7.09 -50.34 -20.63
CA SER A 690 -5.73 -50.84 -20.29
C SER A 690 -4.65 -49.76 -20.09
N ASN A 691 -3.55 -50.21 -19.46
CA ASN A 691 -2.17 -49.73 -19.63
C ASN A 691 -1.74 -48.38 -19.03
N SER A 692 -1.49 -48.47 -17.71
CA SER A 692 -0.25 -48.01 -17.05
C SER A 692 1.02 -48.00 -17.93
N PRO A 693 2.08 -47.29 -17.50
CA PRO A 693 3.21 -48.06 -16.96
C PRO A 693 3.75 -47.56 -15.60
N LYS A 694 4.52 -48.43 -14.93
CA LYS A 694 5.16 -48.22 -13.62
C LYS A 694 6.68 -48.00 -13.80
N LYS A 695 7.31 -47.24 -12.89
CA LYS A 695 8.58 -47.52 -12.14
C LYS A 695 9.39 -46.22 -11.89
N LYS A 696 10.36 -46.13 -10.95
CA LYS A 696 10.68 -46.75 -9.62
C LYS A 696 12.05 -46.15 -9.19
N ILE A 697 12.60 -46.54 -8.02
CA ILE A 697 13.98 -46.35 -7.54
C ILE A 697 14.21 -44.96 -6.90
N THR A 698 14.02 -44.73 -5.59
CA THR A 698 14.63 -45.25 -4.33
C THR A 698 16.03 -44.71 -3.98
N ARG A 699 16.20 -44.26 -2.73
CA ARG A 699 17.33 -44.69 -1.88
C ARG A 699 17.04 -44.57 -0.37
N GLU A 700 17.97 -45.09 0.42
CA GLU A 700 17.79 -45.65 1.76
C GLU A 700 18.47 -44.84 2.90
N LYS A 701 17.92 -44.94 4.14
CA LYS A 701 18.58 -45.26 5.44
C LYS A 701 19.83 -44.45 5.95
N VAL A 702 20.16 -44.33 7.24
CA VAL A 702 19.51 -44.55 8.57
C VAL A 702 20.35 -43.91 9.73
N THR A 703 19.74 -43.84 10.94
CA THR A 703 20.32 -44.00 12.32
C THR A 703 21.03 -42.85 13.09
N LYS A 704 20.42 -42.54 14.26
CA LYS A 704 20.98 -42.38 15.64
C LYS A 704 21.93 -41.19 15.88
N VAL A 705 22.13 -40.63 17.09
CA VAL A 705 22.19 -41.10 18.51
C VAL A 705 21.70 -39.97 19.46
N ILE A 706 21.32 -40.11 20.75
CA ILE A 706 20.50 -41.06 21.56
C ILE A 706 20.67 -40.69 23.08
N LYS A 707 19.66 -40.94 23.95
CA LYS A 707 19.62 -40.73 25.44
C LYS A 707 19.54 -39.26 25.93
N SER A 708 19.06 -38.96 27.15
CA SER A 708 18.85 -39.78 28.37
C SER A 708 17.47 -39.55 29.04
N GLU A 709 16.66 -40.58 29.33
CA GLU A 709 16.56 -41.37 30.60
C GLU A 709 15.64 -40.80 31.71
N ILE A 710 14.45 -41.41 31.85
CA ILE A 710 13.83 -41.76 33.14
C ILE A 710 13.29 -43.20 32.99
N GLY A 711 13.54 -44.10 33.96
CA GLY A 711 13.08 -45.49 33.84
C GLY A 711 13.45 -46.39 35.03
N SER A 712 12.58 -46.41 36.05
CA SER A 712 12.69 -47.33 37.19
C SER A 712 11.81 -48.56 37.00
N LYS A 713 12.37 -49.76 37.29
CA LYS A 713 11.84 -51.06 36.85
C LYS A 713 10.80 -51.67 37.80
N SER A 714 9.84 -52.39 37.23
CA SER A 714 9.38 -53.68 37.74
C SER A 714 9.06 -54.58 36.54
N VAL A 715 10.05 -55.35 36.05
CA VAL A 715 10.21 -56.80 36.29
C VAL A 715 9.14 -57.65 35.59
N VAL A 716 9.57 -58.34 34.53
CA VAL A 716 8.79 -59.32 33.76
C VAL A 716 9.04 -60.73 34.30
N VAL A 717 7.98 -61.54 34.40
CA VAL A 717 8.06 -63.01 34.32
C VAL A 717 7.02 -63.46 33.27
N PRO A 718 7.40 -64.22 32.23
CA PRO A 718 6.51 -64.51 31.10
C PRO A 718 5.85 -65.90 31.18
N GLN A 719 4.64 -66.06 30.60
CA GLN A 719 4.30 -67.25 29.81
C GLN A 719 2.94 -67.20 29.06
N LYS A 720 2.90 -67.98 27.97
CA LYS A 720 1.77 -68.74 27.40
C LYS A 720 0.70 -68.07 26.52
N ASP A 721 0.93 -68.24 25.23
CA ASP A 721 0.12 -69.09 24.33
C ASP A 721 -1.37 -68.78 24.16
N ALA A 722 -1.72 -68.20 23.00
CA ALA A 722 -3.08 -68.23 22.47
C ALA A 722 -3.44 -69.65 22.01
N ILE A 723 -4.61 -70.14 22.44
CA ILE A 723 -5.18 -71.44 22.06
C ILE A 723 -6.64 -71.21 21.66
N PRO A 724 -7.12 -71.67 20.49
CA PRO A 724 -8.50 -71.49 20.08
C PRO A 724 -9.45 -72.34 20.94
N ILE A 725 -10.40 -71.70 21.64
CA ILE A 725 -11.39 -72.36 22.49
C ILE A 725 -12.68 -72.55 21.68
N SER A 726 -12.86 -73.73 21.05
CA SER A 726 -14.05 -74.02 20.22
C SER A 726 -14.67 -75.41 20.42
N ASP A 727 -13.95 -76.42 20.89
CA ASP A 727 -14.38 -77.84 20.83
C ASP A 727 -14.86 -78.45 22.16
N SER A 728 -15.02 -77.64 23.20
CA SER A 728 -15.43 -78.10 24.53
C SER A 728 -16.95 -78.37 24.64
N LYS A 729 -17.31 -79.66 24.60
CA LYS A 729 -18.67 -80.14 24.92
C LYS A 729 -19.06 -79.92 26.39
N ARG A 730 -18.10 -79.67 27.29
CA ARG A 730 -18.36 -79.48 28.72
C ARG A 730 -18.70 -78.02 29.04
N LEU A 731 -17.92 -77.04 28.55
CA LEU A 731 -18.24 -75.60 28.73
C LEU A 731 -19.59 -75.23 28.12
N SER A 732 -19.85 -75.67 26.88
CA SER A 732 -21.13 -75.42 26.20
C SER A 732 -22.33 -75.94 27.01
N SER A 733 -22.22 -77.14 27.59
CA SER A 733 -23.25 -77.71 28.48
C SER A 733 -23.38 -77.04 29.86
N LEU A 734 -22.32 -76.39 30.36
CA LEU A 734 -22.30 -75.68 31.64
C LEU A 734 -22.95 -74.29 31.55
N LEU A 735 -22.88 -73.66 30.38
CA LEU A 735 -23.24 -72.26 30.17
C LEU A 735 -24.53 -72.05 29.36
N GLY A 736 -25.07 -73.12 28.75
CA GLY A 736 -26.28 -73.09 27.92
C GLY A 736 -26.07 -72.48 26.54
N ILE A 737 -24.94 -72.81 25.89
CA ILE A 737 -24.46 -72.15 24.67
C ILE A 737 -24.48 -73.12 23.48
N GLU A 738 -24.95 -72.66 22.32
CA GLU A 738 -24.90 -73.44 21.08
C GLU A 738 -23.52 -73.32 20.41
N LYS A 739 -23.11 -74.35 19.66
CA LYS A 739 -21.71 -74.56 19.23
C LYS A 739 -21.05 -73.44 18.39
N ASN A 740 -21.81 -72.45 17.93
CA ASN A 740 -21.38 -71.44 16.97
C ASN A 740 -21.46 -70.00 17.52
N GLU A 741 -21.52 -69.81 18.85
CA GLU A 741 -21.69 -68.50 19.48
C GLU A 741 -20.37 -67.93 20.04
N ASP A 742 -20.08 -66.66 19.74
CA ASP A 742 -18.83 -65.97 20.09
C ASP A 742 -18.71 -65.72 21.61
N LEU A 743 -18.08 -66.65 22.33
CA LEU A 743 -17.77 -66.54 23.77
C LEU A 743 -17.08 -65.22 24.15
N GLU A 744 -16.11 -64.75 23.35
CA GLU A 744 -15.41 -63.47 23.59
C GLU A 744 -16.27 -62.21 23.36
N LYS A 745 -17.39 -62.34 22.65
CA LYS A 745 -18.36 -61.27 22.47
C LYS A 745 -19.33 -61.22 23.65
N MET A 746 -19.81 -62.37 24.11
CA MET A 746 -20.74 -62.47 25.25
C MET A 746 -20.09 -62.24 26.62
N LEU A 747 -18.76 -62.32 26.74
CA LEU A 747 -18.04 -62.01 27.98
C LEU A 747 -17.73 -60.52 28.20
N ARG A 748 -18.21 -59.63 27.31
CA ARG A 748 -17.99 -58.18 27.43
C ARG A 748 -18.97 -57.56 28.43
N PRO A 749 -18.57 -56.52 29.20
CA PRO A 749 -19.51 -55.71 29.98
C PRO A 749 -20.65 -55.14 29.12
N PRO A 750 -21.89 -55.01 29.65
CA PRO A 750 -22.30 -55.26 31.03
C PRO A 750 -22.56 -56.75 31.34
N LEU A 751 -21.82 -57.34 32.28
CA LEU A 751 -22.04 -58.73 32.69
C LEU A 751 -21.62 -58.97 34.15
N ASP A 752 -22.39 -59.75 34.92
CA ASP A 752 -22.09 -60.09 36.31
C ASP A 752 -20.68 -60.71 36.44
N VAL A 753 -19.81 -60.06 37.22
CA VAL A 753 -18.44 -60.52 37.52
C VAL A 753 -18.39 -61.97 38.02
N ARG A 754 -19.42 -62.47 38.71
CA ARG A 754 -19.49 -63.87 39.18
C ARG A 754 -19.66 -64.85 38.03
N VAL A 755 -20.39 -64.48 36.98
CA VAL A 755 -20.54 -65.29 35.76
C VAL A 755 -19.25 -65.26 34.95
N GLN A 756 -18.61 -64.10 34.80
CA GLN A 756 -17.28 -64.00 34.20
C GLN A 756 -16.24 -64.86 34.94
N ARG A 757 -16.19 -64.77 36.28
CA ARG A 757 -15.27 -65.55 37.13
C ARG A 757 -15.55 -67.06 37.07
N LEU A 758 -16.82 -67.46 36.94
CA LEU A 758 -17.23 -68.85 36.69
C LEU A 758 -16.67 -69.36 35.35
N VAL A 759 -16.84 -68.59 34.26
CA VAL A 759 -16.33 -68.99 32.93
C VAL A 759 -14.80 -69.07 32.92
N ARG A 760 -14.10 -68.10 33.53
CA ARG A 760 -12.64 -68.12 33.65
C ARG A 760 -12.12 -69.31 34.47
N LEU A 761 -12.80 -69.66 35.57
CA LEU A 761 -12.50 -70.87 36.36
C LEU A 761 -12.78 -72.15 35.57
N ALA A 762 -13.86 -72.20 34.79
CA ALA A 762 -14.19 -73.34 33.94
C ALA A 762 -13.12 -73.59 32.88
N MET A 763 -12.67 -72.53 32.18
CA MET A 763 -11.58 -72.58 31.19
C MET A 763 -10.23 -73.00 31.78
N LEU A 764 -9.99 -72.79 33.08
CA LEU A 764 -8.79 -73.27 33.78
C LEU A 764 -8.93 -74.73 34.22
N LEU A 765 -10.10 -75.13 34.74
CA LEU A 765 -10.37 -76.50 35.18
C LEU A 765 -10.40 -77.50 34.03
N GLU A 766 -10.85 -77.09 32.83
CA GLU A 766 -10.83 -77.96 31.64
C GLU A 766 -9.41 -78.35 31.20
N ARG A 767 -8.40 -77.51 31.49
CA ARG A 767 -7.00 -77.77 31.13
C ARG A 767 -6.31 -78.81 32.03
N GLY A 768 -7.01 -79.41 33.00
CA GLY A 768 -6.43 -80.37 33.95
C GLY A 768 -7.24 -81.67 34.05
N ASP A 769 -6.65 -82.78 33.60
CA ASP A 769 -7.30 -84.11 33.57
C ASP A 769 -7.33 -84.86 34.92
N SER A 770 -6.90 -84.24 36.03
CA SER A 770 -6.84 -84.93 37.32
C SER A 770 -8.23 -85.28 37.87
N ALA A 771 -8.33 -86.40 38.58
CA ALA A 771 -9.53 -86.75 39.35
C ALA A 771 -9.93 -85.63 40.35
N LYS A 772 -8.97 -84.84 40.85
CA LYS A 772 -9.26 -83.66 41.69
C LYS A 772 -9.94 -82.54 40.90
N HIS A 773 -9.50 -82.24 39.68
CA HIS A 773 -10.13 -81.26 38.78
C HIS A 773 -11.56 -81.69 38.43
N GLN A 774 -11.80 -82.98 38.21
CA GLN A 774 -13.15 -83.52 37.96
C GLN A 774 -14.10 -83.33 39.17
N LEU A 775 -13.60 -83.47 40.40
CA LEU A 775 -14.37 -83.15 41.62
C LEU A 775 -14.64 -81.65 41.79
N LEU A 776 -13.72 -80.78 41.37
CA LEU A 776 -13.93 -79.33 41.32
C LEU A 776 -14.93 -78.93 40.21
N TRP A 777 -14.92 -79.63 39.07
CA TRP A 777 -15.90 -79.44 38.01
C TRP A 777 -17.33 -79.77 38.48
N GLY A 778 -17.51 -80.90 39.20
CA GLY A 778 -18.80 -81.25 39.78
C GLY A 778 -19.35 -80.20 40.76
N LYS A 779 -18.47 -79.54 41.53
CA LYS A 779 -18.84 -78.37 42.34
C LYS A 779 -19.22 -77.16 41.48
N LEU A 780 -18.45 -76.87 40.43
CA LEU A 780 -18.71 -75.76 39.49
C LEU A 780 -20.10 -75.88 38.83
N GLU A 781 -20.51 -77.08 38.43
CA GLU A 781 -21.86 -77.35 37.92
C GLU A 781 -22.97 -77.00 38.94
N THR A 782 -22.76 -77.26 40.23
CA THR A 782 -23.74 -76.85 41.26
C THR A 782 -23.79 -75.33 41.47
N ILE A 783 -22.68 -74.62 41.23
CA ILE A 783 -22.62 -73.16 41.33
C ILE A 783 -23.28 -72.52 40.10
N ALA A 784 -23.05 -73.07 38.90
CA ALA A 784 -23.71 -72.65 37.67
C ALA A 784 -25.24 -72.76 37.80
N LYS A 785 -25.76 -73.90 38.25
CA LYS A 785 -27.21 -74.12 38.44
C LYS A 785 -27.83 -73.21 39.52
N LYS A 786 -27.06 -72.83 40.56
CA LYS A 786 -27.49 -71.82 41.55
C LYS A 786 -27.57 -70.43 40.91
N LEU A 787 -26.57 -70.04 40.12
CA LEU A 787 -26.56 -68.76 39.39
C LEU A 787 -27.67 -68.69 38.34
N GLU A 788 -27.89 -69.76 37.57
CA GLU A 788 -28.91 -69.84 36.52
C GLU A 788 -30.33 -69.69 37.09
N LYS A 789 -30.63 -70.35 38.21
CA LYS A 789 -31.88 -70.12 38.93
C LYS A 789 -32.00 -68.67 39.43
N TRP A 790 -30.89 -68.08 39.89
CA TRP A 790 -30.87 -66.71 40.43
C TRP A 790 -31.01 -65.64 39.34
N THR A 791 -30.39 -65.81 38.17
CA THR A 791 -30.58 -64.93 37.01
C THR A 791 -32.00 -65.06 36.47
N GLY A 792 -32.54 -66.29 36.36
CA GLY A 792 -33.94 -66.54 36.00
C GLY A 792 -34.92 -65.87 36.97
N GLU A 793 -34.71 -65.97 38.29
CA GLU A 793 -35.53 -65.26 39.28
C GLU A 793 -35.39 -63.72 39.19
N ARG A 794 -34.20 -63.19 38.83
CA ARG A 794 -33.96 -61.76 38.62
C ARG A 794 -34.62 -61.21 37.33
N LEU A 795 -34.69 -62.01 36.27
CA LEU A 795 -35.35 -61.71 34.99
C LEU A 795 -36.87 -61.82 35.09
N ALA A 796 -37.39 -62.88 35.71
CA ALA A 796 -38.83 -63.07 35.90
C ALA A 796 -39.45 -61.90 36.71
N ARG A 797 -38.76 -61.40 37.74
CA ARG A 797 -39.15 -60.19 38.49
C ARG A 797 -39.10 -58.90 37.67
N ARG A 798 -38.40 -58.88 36.54
CA ARG A 798 -38.36 -57.79 35.54
C ARG A 798 -39.35 -57.98 34.39
N ARG A 799 -40.19 -59.02 34.45
CA ARG A 799 -41.15 -59.45 33.41
C ARG A 799 -40.51 -59.94 32.10
N GLU A 800 -39.29 -60.49 32.18
CA GLU A 800 -38.65 -61.17 31.05
C GLU A 800 -38.62 -62.69 31.20
N SER A 801 -38.58 -63.38 30.06
CA SER A 801 -38.44 -64.82 29.96
C SER A 801 -36.97 -65.25 30.10
N GLY A 802 -36.57 -65.65 31.30
CA GLY A 802 -35.36 -66.44 31.50
C GLY A 802 -35.53 -67.90 31.03
N GLY A 803 -34.42 -68.61 30.84
CA GLY A 803 -34.38 -70.00 30.40
C GLY A 803 -33.71 -70.21 29.03
N ALA A 804 -33.00 -69.22 28.48
CA ALA A 804 -32.23 -69.37 27.25
C ALA A 804 -30.84 -70.00 27.49
N GLY A 805 -30.42 -70.08 28.76
CA GLY A 805 -29.14 -70.62 29.22
C GLY A 805 -28.35 -69.59 30.02
N LEU A 806 -27.63 -70.02 31.06
CA LEU A 806 -26.95 -69.15 32.03
C LEU A 806 -26.24 -67.92 31.43
N LEU A 807 -25.43 -68.06 30.38
CA LEU A 807 -24.71 -66.90 29.83
C LEU A 807 -25.63 -65.92 29.09
N LYS A 808 -26.62 -66.41 28.36
CA LYS A 808 -27.59 -65.58 27.62
C LYS A 808 -28.48 -64.80 28.58
N ASP A 809 -29.04 -65.49 29.58
CA ASP A 809 -29.83 -64.90 30.66
C ASP A 809 -29.00 -63.86 31.45
N ALA A 810 -27.69 -64.08 31.63
CA ALA A 810 -26.81 -63.15 32.32
C ALA A 810 -26.46 -61.88 31.51
N VAL A 811 -26.30 -61.99 30.18
CA VAL A 811 -26.10 -60.82 29.29
C VAL A 811 -27.36 -59.95 29.28
N VAL A 812 -28.54 -60.55 29.05
CA VAL A 812 -29.83 -59.84 29.07
C VAL A 812 -30.05 -59.16 30.43
N LEU A 813 -29.75 -59.85 31.54
CA LEU A 813 -29.83 -59.25 32.87
C LEU A 813 -28.83 -58.09 33.06
N GLY A 814 -27.64 -58.17 32.47
CA GLY A 814 -26.62 -57.11 32.49
C GLY A 814 -27.09 -55.85 31.77
N GLU A 815 -27.58 -55.99 30.54
CA GLU A 815 -28.18 -54.90 29.74
C GLU A 815 -29.34 -54.25 30.51
N ARG A 816 -30.29 -55.04 31.02
CA ARG A 816 -31.43 -54.54 31.82
C ARG A 816 -31.05 -53.86 33.13
N LEU A 817 -29.88 -54.15 33.69
CA LEU A 817 -29.37 -53.48 34.89
C LEU A 817 -28.61 -52.19 34.57
N GLN A 818 -28.08 -52.06 33.36
CA GLN A 818 -27.58 -50.79 32.83
C GLN A 818 -28.74 -49.86 32.45
N ASP A 819 -29.87 -50.40 31.98
CA ASP A 819 -31.13 -49.65 31.76
C ASP A 819 -31.85 -49.25 33.06
N ILE A 820 -31.99 -50.18 34.03
CA ILE A 820 -32.78 -49.98 35.26
C ILE A 820 -32.02 -50.53 36.50
N PRO A 821 -31.41 -49.65 37.33
CA PRO A 821 -30.82 -50.04 38.61
C PRO A 821 -31.93 -50.33 39.64
N GLY A 822 -32.46 -51.57 39.63
CA GLY A 822 -33.51 -51.98 40.55
C GLY A 822 -33.04 -52.07 42.02
N PRO A 823 -33.89 -51.70 43.00
CA PRO A 823 -33.50 -51.54 44.40
C PRO A 823 -32.98 -52.83 45.05
N GLY A 824 -31.92 -52.70 45.86
CA GLY A 824 -31.25 -53.80 46.55
C GLY A 824 -29.74 -53.75 46.38
N LEU A 825 -29.05 -54.86 46.66
CA LEU A 825 -27.60 -54.96 46.48
C LEU A 825 -27.23 -54.81 44.99
N MET A 826 -26.36 -53.83 44.70
CA MET A 826 -25.82 -53.57 43.36
C MET A 826 -24.94 -54.74 42.90
N ILE A 827 -25.00 -55.07 41.60
CA ILE A 827 -24.16 -56.10 40.98
C ILE A 827 -22.99 -55.40 40.28
N PRO A 828 -21.74 -55.84 40.47
CA PRO A 828 -20.63 -55.39 39.64
C PRO A 828 -20.77 -55.96 38.22
N LEU A 829 -20.94 -55.07 37.24
CA LEU A 829 -21.08 -55.39 35.80
C LEU A 829 -19.78 -55.16 34.99
N ASN A 830 -18.70 -54.75 35.68
CA ASN A 830 -17.38 -54.47 35.11
C ASN A 830 -16.63 -55.76 34.73
N SER A 831 -15.45 -55.66 34.12
CA SER A 831 -14.60 -56.83 33.86
C SER A 831 -14.05 -57.47 35.15
N ASP A 832 -13.98 -58.80 35.20
CA ASP A 832 -13.44 -59.56 36.34
C ASP A 832 -11.90 -59.47 36.39
N GLN A 833 -11.39 -58.46 37.09
CA GLN A 833 -9.96 -58.21 37.28
C GLN A 833 -9.27 -59.19 38.26
N TYR A 834 -10.00 -60.12 38.88
CA TYR A 834 -9.45 -61.03 39.88
C TYR A 834 -8.38 -61.96 39.29
N ILE A 835 -7.26 -62.10 40.00
CA ILE A 835 -6.14 -62.96 39.61
C ILE A 835 -6.46 -64.41 40.02
N LEU A 836 -6.69 -65.27 39.04
CA LEU A 836 -6.95 -66.69 39.26
C LEU A 836 -5.63 -67.50 39.30
N PRO A 837 -5.54 -68.55 40.14
CA PRO A 837 -4.39 -69.46 40.16
C PRO A 837 -4.15 -70.18 38.83
N THR A 838 -2.93 -70.68 38.64
CA THR A 838 -2.58 -71.52 37.49
C THR A 838 -3.29 -72.88 37.54
N HIS A 839 -3.41 -73.55 36.38
CA HIS A 839 -4.16 -74.81 36.26
C HIS A 839 -3.62 -75.97 37.12
N ASP A 840 -2.38 -75.87 37.60
CA ASP A 840 -1.71 -76.88 38.43
C ASP A 840 -2.06 -76.73 39.92
N ASP A 841 -2.47 -75.53 40.35
CA ASP A 841 -2.75 -75.22 41.76
C ASP A 841 -4.19 -75.62 42.14
N VAL A 842 -4.37 -76.91 42.41
CA VAL A 842 -5.65 -77.51 42.79
C VAL A 842 -6.19 -76.94 44.10
N GLU A 843 -5.33 -76.52 45.03
CA GLU A 843 -5.76 -75.97 46.32
C GLU A 843 -6.17 -74.50 46.18
N GLY A 844 -5.42 -73.70 45.44
CA GLY A 844 -5.82 -72.36 45.02
C GLY A 844 -7.12 -72.36 44.23
N LEU A 845 -7.30 -73.28 43.26
CA LEU A 845 -8.55 -73.43 42.51
C LEU A 845 -9.72 -73.83 43.42
N SER A 846 -9.52 -74.72 44.40
CA SER A 846 -10.53 -75.06 45.41
C SER A 846 -10.89 -73.86 46.30
N ASN A 847 -9.91 -73.02 46.65
CA ASN A 847 -10.12 -71.80 47.44
C ASN A 847 -10.83 -70.70 46.62
N ALA A 848 -10.51 -70.55 45.34
CA ALA A 848 -11.23 -69.66 44.43
C ALA A 848 -12.68 -70.12 44.22
N LEU A 849 -12.91 -71.43 44.06
CA LEU A 849 -14.24 -72.01 43.87
C LEU A 849 -15.12 -71.89 45.11
N THR A 850 -14.56 -72.06 46.31
CA THR A 850 -15.31 -71.86 47.58
C THR A 850 -15.56 -70.38 47.89
N ARG A 851 -14.70 -69.46 47.44
CA ARG A 851 -15.00 -68.00 47.41
C ARG A 851 -16.17 -67.69 46.47
N LEU A 852 -16.18 -68.26 45.26
CA LEU A 852 -17.29 -68.10 44.31
C LEU A 852 -18.59 -68.70 44.86
N GLU A 853 -18.56 -69.87 45.49
CA GLU A 853 -19.75 -70.44 46.12
C GLU A 853 -20.33 -69.52 47.20
N ARG A 854 -19.48 -68.90 48.04
CA ARG A 854 -19.93 -67.93 49.06
C ARG A 854 -20.59 -66.69 48.43
N SER A 855 -20.07 -66.14 47.32
CA SER A 855 -20.67 -64.97 46.65
C SER A 855 -21.94 -65.29 45.83
N VAL A 856 -22.30 -66.56 45.71
CA VAL A 856 -23.57 -67.04 45.14
C VAL A 856 -24.60 -67.36 46.23
N MET A 857 -24.17 -67.68 47.46
CA MET A 857 -25.05 -67.98 48.61
C MET A 857 -25.58 -66.71 49.32
N LEU A 858 -26.23 -65.82 48.56
CA LEU A 858 -26.97 -64.68 49.11
C LEU A 858 -28.47 -65.01 49.29
N PRO A 859 -29.12 -64.63 50.42
CA PRO A 859 -30.54 -64.89 50.64
C PRO A 859 -31.44 -64.07 49.70
N SER A 860 -32.66 -64.55 49.47
CA SER A 860 -33.60 -64.06 48.45
C SER A 860 -34.31 -62.74 48.83
N ALA A 861 -33.55 -61.64 48.87
CA ALA A 861 -34.06 -60.26 48.75
C ALA A 861 -35.13 -59.79 49.76
N LEU A 862 -35.15 -60.36 50.98
CA LEU A 862 -36.14 -60.02 52.02
C LEU A 862 -35.53 -59.75 53.41
N VAL A 863 -34.20 -59.60 53.51
CA VAL A 863 -33.50 -59.27 54.76
C VAL A 863 -32.51 -58.13 54.50
N LYS A 864 -32.65 -57.01 55.21
CA LYS A 864 -31.57 -56.02 55.37
C LYS A 864 -30.56 -56.59 56.37
N SER A 865 -29.28 -56.61 56.01
CA SER A 865 -28.19 -57.02 56.91
C SER A 865 -26.99 -56.08 56.74
N GLU A 866 -26.57 -55.46 57.83
CA GLU A 866 -25.52 -54.43 57.87
C GLU A 866 -24.11 -55.05 57.85
N ILE A 867 -23.75 -55.70 56.74
CA ILE A 867 -22.39 -56.22 56.52
C ILE A 867 -21.96 -55.87 55.09
N ALA A 868 -20.92 -55.02 54.97
CA ALA A 868 -20.25 -54.78 53.71
C ALA A 868 -19.48 -56.04 53.28
N VAL A 869 -19.62 -56.43 52.01
CA VAL A 869 -18.93 -57.59 51.43
C VAL A 869 -17.72 -57.11 50.63
N GLU A 870 -16.52 -57.47 51.05
CA GLU A 870 -15.30 -57.35 50.24
C GLU A 870 -15.34 -58.37 49.07
N VAL A 871 -14.83 -57.98 47.89
CA VAL A 871 -15.04 -58.67 46.58
C VAL A 871 -13.74 -59.10 45.89
#